data_AF-A0A3D2K2Y6-F1
#
_entry.id   AF-A0A3D2K2Y6-F1
#
_cell.length_a   1.000
_cell.length_b   1.000
_cell.length_c   1.000
_cell.angle_alpha   90.00
_cell.angle_beta   90.00
_cell.angle_gamma   90.00
#
_symmetry.space_group_name_H-M   'P 1'
#
loop_
_entity.id
_entity.type
_entity.pdbx_description
1 polymer ?
#
loop_
_entity_poly.entity_id
_entity_poly.type
_entity_poly.pdbx_seq_one_letter_code
_entity_poly.pdbx_strand_id
1 'polypeptide(L)'
;MSHKLPADIIFFSLIHTVLCCCLNAQTAISPTSISAKASHRVLLEPQSGPFALKSKNQHSNFRLSLSYSADASSKPQVILLSDYIINLPTGEKQNIDIAFERMESTTATVRIWHDGELIKKDANIPKSLNRSNRFYIADQKTSENTLDMGSDFTAMVKFATKKNGTLMAKTPSQDKWVSHSKALFINKGRLAYGIGQLGRIEGKTNVCNGKQHVAVLRVKNGSAAIYLDGQLEAKQTDFTRPDAKQSIFKIGSAIKDFSKNFEGSISNLRFWKRALNDVEIKNLSLGNEDKVNTPDFHWKPSHHKSVGIPGRPTFINLKAGNDFELHSASVQPLSLNNHAAIIGNWNDDSLKRGEKIYKEMCVICHGDLTKAGSLPTAMRFHQGKFKNGADPYRIYQTLVKGYGQMAPQPQYTTKEKYDVIHYIRETFLKDHNESELTKINDSYLAKLPLGMSTKKEKPRIKRAPQYLLQDFGNTLFWTLQVDKANIAQKGIAIRMDNGPGGITKGKSWMLYDHDTMRLAACWSGDQFVDWRGIAFDGSHGTHTSIVGDKHYTSPNLPMWANPETGKFDDVRVIGRDGRPYGPLPRQWVHFKALEHHDGYPVIRYTVGDCNIRELPGIGKEPNTFTRTFFCGPTSKPLKLRLDKDNIHTLPASQKMFTFAVLYANGKASVIPSKDISAAPGAALSNRFKGRTTSEIVPGDDSAPYAIDTLTLPAMDKNPWQSWMRSTGVDFFKNGKSAAVCTWNGDVWIVDGINQREGKLTWQRICSGLFQPLGIKIVEGEIYVGCRDMIAKLIDLNGDRETDIIESFNNDHQVTEHFHEFAMGLQTDSEGNFYYAKSARHAKVAVVPHHGTLLRVSKDGTKTDILATGFRAANGVCLNPDGSFIVTDQEGHWNPKNRINWVKGTGVDDFYGNMYGYHNVTDSSDSAMNPPLCWITNAFDRSPAELVWVPENSAWKSLRGSLLNLSYGAGKVYVVPHEKIDGQVQGGMCQLPFDSLPTGIMRGRFHSGDGQFYGCGMYAWAGNRKKPGGFYRIRATGNAANLPVGLSASTNTITVKFSDPLDVDSTTNIANWSVEAWDLKRTKKYGSKHYNQREWNVKKAALSPDRKTITLTIPDLAPTWGMSITANIKDQNGKSVTRVIHNTIHQ
;
A
#
# COMPACT_ATOMS: atom_id res chain seq x y z
N MET A 1 21.89 -55.39 47.86
CA MET A 1 20.59 -55.45 48.57
C MET A 1 19.58 -54.66 47.75
N SER A 2 18.33 -55.07 47.50
CA SER A 2 17.71 -56.41 47.61
C SER A 2 16.26 -56.37 47.07
N HIS A 3 15.98 -57.10 45.98
CA HIS A 3 14.62 -57.53 45.54
C HIS A 3 13.61 -56.42 45.13
N LYS A 4 12.55 -56.66 44.32
CA LYS A 4 12.09 -57.84 43.53
C LYS A 4 11.18 -57.37 42.35
N LEU A 5 11.14 -58.15 41.27
CA LEU A 5 10.02 -58.26 40.30
C LEU A 5 9.15 -59.48 40.71
N PRO A 6 7.96 -59.79 40.11
CA PRO A 6 7.24 -59.19 38.95
C PRO A 6 5.88 -58.56 39.40
N ALA A 7 4.74 -58.44 38.68
CA ALA A 7 4.27 -58.96 37.39
C ALA A 7 3.10 -58.17 36.73
N ASP A 8 2.98 -58.34 35.41
CA ASP A 8 1.81 -58.48 34.51
C ASP A 8 0.37 -58.07 34.94
N ILE A 9 -0.35 -57.38 34.02
CA ILE A 9 -1.53 -57.92 33.26
C ILE A 9 -2.17 -56.85 32.30
N ILE A 10 -2.17 -57.17 30.99
CA ILE A 10 -3.18 -56.93 29.91
C ILE A 10 -4.08 -55.64 30.01
N PHE A 11 -4.12 -54.68 29.05
CA PHE A 11 -4.77 -54.81 27.71
C PHE A 11 -4.42 -53.70 26.68
N PHE A 12 -4.73 -53.97 25.41
CA PHE A 12 -4.54 -53.13 24.21
C PHE A 12 -5.51 -51.94 24.04
N SER A 13 -5.01 -50.89 23.35
CA SER A 13 -5.72 -50.03 22.38
C SER A 13 -7.01 -49.28 22.79
N LEU A 14 -6.92 -47.96 23.04
CA LEU A 14 -7.92 -47.00 22.52
C LEU A 14 -7.45 -45.53 22.40
N ILE A 15 -6.56 -45.21 21.44
CA ILE A 15 -6.45 -43.83 20.90
C ILE A 15 -6.66 -43.86 19.39
N HIS A 16 -7.93 -43.92 18.99
CA HIS A 16 -8.39 -43.66 17.64
C HIS A 16 -9.39 -42.49 17.68
N THR A 17 -9.42 -41.66 16.64
CA THR A 17 -10.48 -40.66 16.38
C THR A 17 -10.47 -39.35 17.20
N VAL A 18 -9.47 -38.48 16.97
CA VAL A 18 -9.76 -37.05 16.71
C VAL A 18 -8.89 -36.51 15.55
N LEU A 19 -8.98 -37.12 14.36
CA LEU A 19 -8.53 -36.45 13.13
C LEU A 19 -9.58 -35.39 12.75
N CYS A 20 -9.46 -34.19 13.32
CA CYS A 20 -10.38 -33.09 12.99
C CYS A 20 -10.12 -32.60 11.56
N CYS A 21 -11.17 -32.49 10.74
CA CYS A 21 -11.05 -32.31 9.29
C CYS A 21 -10.50 -30.93 8.89
N CYS A 22 -9.19 -30.82 8.65
CA CYS A 22 -8.53 -29.61 8.18
C CYS A 22 -8.96 -29.20 6.74
N LEU A 23 -8.96 -27.89 6.47
CA LEU A 23 -9.25 -27.32 5.15
C LEU A 23 -7.99 -27.34 4.26
N ASN A 24 -7.84 -28.36 3.42
CA ASN A 24 -6.75 -28.45 2.45
C ASN A 24 -7.13 -27.85 1.09
N ALA A 25 -6.39 -26.81 0.66
CA ALA A 25 -6.27 -26.44 -0.75
C ALA A 25 -4.99 -27.05 -1.34
N GLN A 26 -4.99 -27.34 -2.64
CA GLN A 26 -3.85 -28.00 -3.31
C GLN A 26 -2.66 -27.03 -3.46
N THR A 27 -1.67 -27.13 -2.58
CA THR A 27 -0.49 -26.26 -2.60
C THR A 27 0.50 -26.61 -3.72
N ALA A 28 0.96 -25.57 -4.41
CA ALA A 28 2.35 -25.40 -4.85
C ALA A 28 2.54 -23.92 -5.24
N ILE A 29 3.36 -23.19 -4.48
CA ILE A 29 3.86 -21.89 -4.94
C ILE A 29 5.15 -22.17 -5.71
N SER A 30 5.02 -22.47 -7.00
CA SER A 30 6.18 -22.45 -7.89
C SER A 30 6.71 -21.00 -7.98
N PRO A 31 8.04 -20.79 -8.01
CA PRO A 31 8.62 -19.47 -8.27
C PRO A 31 8.29 -18.94 -9.69
N THR A 32 7.87 -19.83 -10.60
CA THR A 32 7.49 -19.53 -11.98
C THR A 32 6.03 -19.90 -12.26
N SER A 33 5.52 -19.52 -13.43
CA SER A 33 4.24 -20.01 -13.95
C SER A 33 4.26 -21.52 -14.20
N ILE A 34 3.08 -22.16 -14.13
CA ILE A 34 2.87 -23.55 -14.56
C ILE A 34 2.03 -23.59 -15.83
N SER A 35 2.38 -24.47 -16.76
CA SER A 35 1.61 -24.68 -18.00
C SER A 35 0.25 -25.32 -17.71
N ALA A 36 -0.67 -25.26 -18.68
CA ALA A 36 -1.96 -25.96 -18.60
C ALA A 36 -1.78 -27.45 -18.28
N LYS A 37 -0.90 -28.16 -19.01
CA LYS A 37 -0.56 -29.57 -18.74
C LYS A 37 -0.05 -29.78 -17.31
N ALA A 38 0.87 -28.94 -16.81
CA ALA A 38 1.41 -29.05 -15.46
C ALA A 38 0.44 -28.63 -14.33
N SER A 39 -0.76 -28.14 -14.67
CA SER A 39 -1.83 -27.89 -13.68
C SER A 39 -2.69 -29.13 -13.40
N HIS A 40 -2.63 -30.14 -14.26
CA HIS A 40 -3.10 -31.49 -13.95
C HIS A 40 -2.01 -32.22 -13.16
N ARG A 41 -2.36 -32.72 -11.97
CA ARG A 41 -1.51 -33.60 -11.16
C ARG A 41 -1.95 -35.04 -11.40
N VAL A 42 -1.01 -35.96 -11.66
CA VAL A 42 -1.33 -37.39 -11.71
C VAL A 42 -1.90 -37.82 -10.36
N LEU A 43 -3.04 -38.52 -10.39
CA LEU A 43 -3.71 -39.04 -9.21
C LEU A 43 -3.34 -40.51 -8.98
N LEU A 44 -3.30 -41.27 -10.06
CA LEU A 44 -2.92 -42.68 -10.15
C LEU A 44 -2.19 -42.88 -11.49
N GLU A 45 -1.16 -43.73 -11.48
CA GLU A 45 -0.50 -44.18 -12.71
C GLU A 45 -1.35 -45.23 -13.45
N PRO A 46 -1.10 -45.49 -14.75
CA PRO A 46 -1.85 -46.47 -15.53
C PRO A 46 -1.74 -47.89 -14.97
N GLN A 47 -2.85 -48.64 -14.97
CA GLN A 47 -2.93 -50.00 -14.41
C GLN A 47 -4.22 -50.74 -14.83
N SER A 48 -4.22 -52.07 -14.81
CA SER A 48 -5.34 -52.92 -15.25
C SER A 48 -5.70 -53.99 -14.23
N GLY A 49 -6.96 -54.44 -14.24
CA GLY A 49 -7.51 -55.44 -13.30
C GLY A 49 -8.44 -54.85 -12.24
N PRO A 50 -8.76 -55.59 -11.16
CA PRO A 50 -9.61 -55.08 -10.08
C PRO A 50 -8.84 -54.13 -9.15
N PHE A 51 -9.41 -52.95 -8.87
CA PHE A 51 -8.84 -51.99 -7.92
C PHE A 51 -9.90 -51.32 -7.04
N ALA A 52 -9.51 -51.02 -5.81
CA ALA A 52 -10.23 -50.18 -4.86
C ALA A 52 -9.25 -49.13 -4.29
N LEU A 53 -9.05 -48.05 -5.04
CA LEU A 53 -8.01 -47.05 -4.80
C LEU A 53 -8.58 -45.79 -4.16
N LYS A 54 -7.85 -45.22 -3.21
CA LYS A 54 -8.19 -43.99 -2.48
C LYS A 54 -7.08 -42.96 -2.65
N SER A 55 -7.44 -41.71 -2.97
CA SER A 55 -6.47 -40.64 -3.18
C SER A 55 -5.61 -40.41 -1.93
N LYS A 56 -4.28 -40.36 -2.10
CA LYS A 56 -3.32 -40.14 -1.00
C LYS A 56 -3.61 -38.85 -0.22
N ASN A 57 -4.14 -37.83 -0.91
CA ASN A 57 -4.56 -36.55 -0.34
C ASN A 57 -6.07 -36.36 -0.44
N GLN A 58 -6.62 -35.43 0.34
CA GLN A 58 -7.97 -34.90 0.11
C GLN A 58 -7.93 -33.69 -0.83
N HIS A 59 -8.93 -33.56 -1.69
CA HIS A 59 -9.02 -32.51 -2.71
C HIS A 59 -10.31 -31.68 -2.52
N SER A 60 -10.19 -30.35 -2.60
CA SER A 60 -11.32 -29.39 -2.59
C SER A 60 -11.46 -28.71 -3.96
N ASN A 61 -12.68 -28.39 -4.40
CA ASN A 61 -12.97 -27.57 -5.58
C ASN A 61 -12.10 -27.96 -6.79
N PHE A 62 -12.31 -29.17 -7.32
CA PHE A 62 -11.40 -29.81 -8.29
C PHE A 62 -12.15 -30.40 -9.49
N ARG A 63 -11.44 -30.50 -10.62
CA ARG A 63 -11.73 -31.38 -11.75
C ARG A 63 -10.92 -32.66 -11.59
N LEU A 64 -11.58 -33.81 -11.69
CA LEU A 64 -10.98 -35.13 -11.88
C LEU A 64 -11.16 -35.48 -13.35
N SER A 65 -10.07 -35.80 -14.04
CA SER A 65 -10.09 -36.29 -15.43
C SER A 65 -9.61 -37.74 -15.44
N LEU A 66 -10.42 -38.64 -16.00
CA LEU A 66 -10.13 -40.06 -16.19
C LEU A 66 -10.16 -40.39 -17.69
N SER A 67 -9.25 -41.28 -18.11
CA SER A 67 -9.30 -41.96 -19.41
C SER A 67 -9.07 -43.44 -19.16
N TYR A 68 -9.92 -44.32 -19.69
CA TYR A 68 -9.90 -45.75 -19.36
C TYR A 68 -10.64 -46.61 -20.41
N SER A 69 -10.39 -47.92 -20.43
CA SER A 69 -11.24 -48.93 -21.07
C SER A 69 -11.95 -49.76 -19.99
N ALA A 70 -13.21 -50.15 -20.20
CA ALA A 70 -13.98 -50.89 -19.19
C ALA A 70 -15.13 -51.73 -19.77
N ASP A 71 -15.18 -53.02 -19.45
CA ASP A 71 -16.30 -53.90 -19.80
C ASP A 71 -17.44 -53.87 -18.77
N ALA A 72 -18.61 -54.41 -19.15
CA ALA A 72 -19.80 -54.48 -18.31
C ALA A 72 -19.62 -55.34 -17.02
N SER A 73 -18.66 -56.24 -17.01
CA SER A 73 -18.20 -56.98 -15.83
C SER A 73 -17.59 -56.07 -14.76
N SER A 74 -16.81 -55.06 -15.20
CA SER A 74 -15.96 -54.23 -14.34
C SER A 74 -16.73 -53.27 -13.41
N LYS A 75 -17.97 -52.90 -13.77
CA LYS A 75 -18.89 -52.03 -12.99
C LYS A 75 -18.19 -50.82 -12.33
N PRO A 76 -17.56 -49.94 -13.12
CA PRO A 76 -16.61 -48.97 -12.60
C PRO A 76 -17.28 -47.76 -11.94
N GLN A 77 -16.68 -47.26 -10.87
CA GLN A 77 -17.29 -46.26 -9.97
C GLN A 77 -16.26 -45.27 -9.39
N VAL A 78 -16.59 -43.99 -9.41
CA VAL A 78 -15.94 -42.96 -8.58
C VAL A 78 -16.81 -42.69 -7.35
N ILE A 79 -16.23 -42.74 -6.16
CA ILE A 79 -16.93 -42.50 -4.89
C ILE A 79 -16.37 -41.24 -4.22
N LEU A 80 -17.22 -40.24 -4.02
CA LEU A 80 -16.91 -38.97 -3.35
C LEU A 80 -17.64 -38.86 -2.02
N LEU A 81 -17.14 -38.05 -1.08
CA LEU A 81 -17.75 -37.84 0.25
C LEU A 81 -17.96 -39.09 1.11
N SER A 82 -17.28 -40.19 0.74
CA SER A 82 -17.40 -41.56 1.28
C SER A 82 -18.62 -42.37 0.84
N ASP A 83 -19.72 -41.75 0.38
CA ASP A 83 -20.97 -42.45 0.01
C ASP A 83 -21.59 -42.05 -1.34
N TYR A 84 -21.13 -40.98 -2.00
CA TYR A 84 -21.68 -40.54 -3.28
C TYR A 84 -21.02 -41.25 -4.45
N ILE A 85 -21.71 -42.27 -4.98
CA ILE A 85 -21.28 -43.07 -6.12
C ILE A 85 -21.63 -42.38 -7.44
N ILE A 86 -20.64 -42.31 -8.33
CA ILE A 86 -20.76 -41.98 -9.74
C ILE A 86 -20.37 -43.24 -10.52
N ASN A 87 -21.33 -43.90 -11.16
CA ASN A 87 -21.03 -44.97 -12.10
C ASN A 87 -20.34 -44.36 -13.34
N LEU A 88 -19.31 -45.03 -13.84
CA LEU A 88 -18.59 -44.68 -15.06
C LEU A 88 -19.15 -45.52 -16.24
N PRO A 89 -19.29 -44.97 -17.46
CA PRO A 89 -19.74 -45.73 -18.63
C PRO A 89 -18.70 -46.76 -19.08
N THR A 90 -19.16 -47.78 -19.81
CA THR A 90 -18.38 -48.91 -20.34
C THR A 90 -18.07 -48.73 -21.82
N GLY A 91 -16.92 -49.24 -22.27
CA GLY A 91 -16.40 -49.13 -23.63
C GLY A 91 -14.88 -48.97 -23.65
N GLU A 92 -14.28 -48.95 -24.84
CA GLU A 92 -12.85 -48.59 -24.99
C GLU A 92 -12.63 -47.08 -24.80
N LYS A 93 -11.48 -46.71 -24.23
CA LYS A 93 -10.87 -45.35 -24.26
C LYS A 93 -11.83 -44.20 -23.89
N GLN A 94 -12.78 -44.48 -23.01
CA GLN A 94 -13.78 -43.55 -22.48
C GLN A 94 -13.10 -42.43 -21.69
N ASN A 95 -13.51 -41.18 -21.89
CA ASN A 95 -12.95 -40.04 -21.18
C ASN A 95 -14.03 -39.38 -20.32
N ILE A 96 -13.78 -39.28 -19.01
CA ILE A 96 -14.72 -38.73 -18.03
C ILE A 96 -14.08 -37.59 -17.26
N ASP A 97 -14.76 -36.44 -17.25
CA ASP A 97 -14.41 -35.27 -16.45
C ASP A 97 -15.46 -35.04 -15.37
N ILE A 98 -15.04 -34.99 -14.10
CA ILE A 98 -15.92 -34.74 -12.94
C ILE A 98 -15.42 -33.49 -12.22
N ALA A 99 -16.16 -32.38 -12.33
CA ALA A 99 -15.92 -31.18 -11.52
C ALA A 99 -16.73 -31.27 -10.22
N PHE A 100 -16.05 -31.29 -9.07
CA PHE A 100 -16.63 -31.30 -7.73
C PHE A 100 -16.41 -29.94 -7.05
N GLU A 101 -17.50 -29.32 -6.61
CA GLU A 101 -17.51 -28.02 -5.93
C GLU A 101 -18.17 -28.11 -4.55
N ARG A 102 -17.52 -27.54 -3.53
CA ARG A 102 -18.04 -27.51 -2.16
C ARG A 102 -17.46 -26.34 -1.38
N MET A 103 -18.13 -25.19 -1.43
CA MET A 103 -17.80 -24.04 -0.58
C MET A 103 -18.05 -24.37 0.91
N GLU A 104 -17.47 -23.58 1.82
CA GLU A 104 -17.52 -23.82 3.28
C GLU A 104 -18.94 -24.02 3.85
N SER A 105 -19.93 -23.33 3.27
CA SER A 105 -21.32 -23.25 3.75
C SER A 105 -22.36 -23.79 2.76
N THR A 106 -21.97 -24.46 1.67
CA THR A 106 -22.90 -24.98 0.66
C THR A 106 -23.04 -26.50 0.69
N THR A 107 -24.12 -27.00 0.12
CA THR A 107 -24.18 -28.36 -0.45
C THR A 107 -23.01 -28.56 -1.42
N ALA A 108 -22.49 -29.79 -1.52
CA ALA A 108 -21.57 -30.13 -2.60
C ALA A 108 -22.34 -30.32 -3.91
N THR A 109 -21.74 -29.92 -5.03
CA THR A 109 -22.31 -30.10 -6.36
C THR A 109 -21.30 -30.79 -7.27
N VAL A 110 -21.80 -31.57 -8.23
CA VAL A 110 -20.98 -32.16 -9.30
C VAL A 110 -21.50 -31.78 -10.68
N ARG A 111 -20.56 -31.56 -11.59
CA ARG A 111 -20.78 -31.55 -13.05
C ARG A 111 -19.95 -32.69 -13.65
N ILE A 112 -20.54 -33.43 -14.59
CA ILE A 112 -19.90 -34.58 -15.22
C ILE A 112 -19.99 -34.41 -16.74
N TRP A 113 -18.85 -34.58 -17.40
CA TRP A 113 -18.74 -34.66 -18.85
C TRP A 113 -18.26 -36.05 -19.25
N HIS A 114 -18.72 -36.53 -20.40
CA HIS A 114 -18.33 -37.79 -21.04
C HIS A 114 -17.95 -37.49 -22.49
N ASP A 115 -16.70 -37.81 -22.85
CA ASP A 115 -16.07 -37.54 -24.16
C ASP A 115 -16.24 -36.10 -24.67
N GLY A 116 -16.37 -35.15 -23.73
CA GLY A 116 -16.53 -33.71 -23.95
C GLY A 116 -17.94 -33.17 -23.72
N GLU A 117 -18.98 -34.01 -23.72
CA GLU A 117 -20.38 -33.58 -23.56
C GLU A 117 -20.83 -33.54 -22.10
N LEU A 118 -21.58 -32.50 -21.70
CA LEU A 118 -22.05 -32.28 -20.32
C LEU A 118 -23.24 -33.18 -19.97
N ILE A 119 -22.99 -34.47 -19.72
CA ILE A 119 -24.03 -35.44 -19.36
C ILE A 119 -24.71 -35.21 -18.00
N LYS A 120 -24.09 -34.45 -17.08
CA LYS A 120 -24.70 -34.12 -15.77
C LYS A 120 -24.36 -32.72 -15.31
N LYS A 121 -25.37 -31.87 -15.14
CA LYS A 121 -25.22 -30.45 -14.78
C LYS A 121 -25.64 -30.17 -13.33
N ASP A 122 -24.77 -29.48 -12.59
CA ASP A 122 -25.00 -28.84 -11.28
C ASP A 122 -25.75 -29.70 -10.24
N ALA A 123 -25.48 -31.02 -10.25
CA ALA A 123 -26.20 -31.97 -9.42
C ALA A 123 -25.76 -31.83 -7.96
N ASN A 124 -26.67 -31.36 -7.11
CA ASN A 124 -26.49 -31.33 -5.66
C ASN A 124 -26.33 -32.75 -5.10
N ILE A 125 -25.27 -32.99 -4.33
CA ILE A 125 -25.09 -34.25 -3.61
C ILE A 125 -25.96 -34.21 -2.34
N PRO A 126 -26.95 -35.10 -2.16
CA PRO A 126 -27.77 -35.15 -0.95
C PRO A 126 -26.92 -35.37 0.31
N LYS A 127 -27.38 -34.89 1.47
CA LYS A 127 -26.69 -35.01 2.79
C LYS A 127 -25.28 -34.38 2.89
N SER A 128 -24.64 -33.97 1.78
CA SER A 128 -23.29 -33.38 1.72
C SER A 128 -23.11 -32.06 2.49
N LEU A 129 -24.20 -31.43 2.92
CA LEU A 129 -24.26 -30.26 3.80
C LEU A 129 -23.79 -30.62 5.23
N ASN A 130 -22.53 -31.02 5.37
CA ASN A 130 -22.03 -31.53 6.65
C ASN A 130 -22.05 -30.42 7.71
N ARG A 131 -22.77 -30.70 8.77
CA ARG A 131 -23.30 -29.78 9.77
C ARG A 131 -22.31 -29.63 10.94
N SER A 132 -21.02 -29.66 10.63
CA SER A 132 -19.89 -29.66 11.57
C SER A 132 -19.01 -28.43 11.37
N ASN A 133 -19.44 -27.31 11.93
CA ASN A 133 -18.66 -26.15 12.42
C ASN A 133 -19.58 -25.27 13.30
N ARG A 134 -20.64 -25.86 13.87
CA ARG A 134 -21.78 -25.15 14.49
C ARG A 134 -21.51 -24.69 15.92
N PHE A 135 -20.47 -25.20 16.56
CA PHE A 135 -20.26 -25.08 18.00
C PHE A 135 -18.87 -24.53 18.30
N TYR A 136 -18.83 -23.59 19.24
CA TYR A 136 -17.62 -23.11 19.91
C TYR A 136 -17.83 -23.30 21.41
N ILE A 137 -16.76 -23.64 22.11
CA ILE A 137 -16.72 -23.80 23.56
C ILE A 137 -15.55 -22.93 24.01
N ALA A 138 -15.82 -21.95 24.86
CA ALA A 138 -14.78 -21.12 25.46
C ALA A 138 -13.98 -21.93 26.50
N ASP A 139 -12.73 -21.55 26.74
CA ASP A 139 -12.02 -21.97 27.94
C ASP A 139 -12.62 -21.30 29.20
N GLN A 140 -12.18 -21.74 30.38
CA GLN A 140 -12.67 -21.23 31.66
C GLN A 140 -12.41 -19.73 31.83
N LYS A 141 -11.21 -19.25 31.46
CA LYS A 141 -10.79 -17.85 31.68
C LYS A 141 -11.56 -16.91 30.75
N THR A 142 -11.76 -17.25 29.48
CA THR A 142 -12.59 -16.47 28.55
C THR A 142 -14.07 -16.55 28.92
N SER A 143 -14.55 -17.70 29.41
CA SER A 143 -15.92 -17.82 29.93
C SER A 143 -16.17 -16.90 31.12
N GLU A 144 -15.26 -16.83 32.09
CA GLU A 144 -15.40 -16.01 33.29
C GLU A 144 -15.19 -14.52 33.01
N ASN A 145 -14.11 -14.15 32.32
CA ASN A 145 -13.67 -12.75 32.23
C ASN A 145 -14.29 -11.98 31.07
N THR A 146 -14.51 -12.63 29.91
CA THR A 146 -14.93 -11.95 28.67
C THR A 146 -16.41 -12.17 28.38
N LEU A 147 -16.95 -13.33 28.75
CA LEU A 147 -18.30 -13.78 28.45
C LEU A 147 -19.17 -13.85 29.73
N ASP A 148 -18.99 -12.89 30.63
CA ASP A 148 -19.82 -12.67 31.83
C ASP A 148 -21.27 -12.36 31.43
N MET A 149 -22.21 -13.20 31.86
CA MET A 149 -23.65 -13.05 31.66
C MET A 149 -24.40 -12.80 32.98
N GLY A 150 -23.69 -12.58 34.09
CA GLY A 150 -24.26 -12.15 35.37
C GLY A 150 -24.48 -10.65 35.47
N SER A 151 -23.62 -9.87 34.80
CA SER A 151 -23.63 -8.40 34.77
C SER A 151 -24.41 -7.84 33.56
N ASP A 152 -24.35 -6.52 33.32
CA ASP A 152 -24.88 -5.89 32.10
C ASP A 152 -24.10 -6.37 30.86
N PHE A 153 -24.80 -6.90 29.85
CA PHE A 153 -24.18 -7.39 28.62
C PHE A 153 -25.09 -7.23 27.40
N THR A 154 -24.49 -7.34 26.21
CA THR A 154 -25.24 -7.48 24.95
C THR A 154 -24.62 -8.58 24.10
N ALA A 155 -25.45 -9.46 23.55
CA ALA A 155 -25.03 -10.53 22.65
C ALA A 155 -25.84 -10.49 21.35
N MET A 156 -25.17 -10.35 20.21
CA MET A 156 -25.76 -10.43 18.88
C MET A 156 -25.40 -11.76 18.23
N VAL A 157 -26.38 -12.43 17.63
CA VAL A 157 -26.21 -13.70 16.90
C VAL A 157 -26.89 -13.61 15.53
N LYS A 158 -26.12 -13.77 14.45
CA LYS A 158 -26.66 -13.97 13.10
C LYS A 158 -26.82 -15.45 12.81
N PHE A 159 -28.02 -15.87 12.45
CA PHE A 159 -28.35 -17.29 12.27
C PHE A 159 -29.41 -17.55 11.19
N ALA A 160 -29.52 -18.80 10.73
CA ALA A 160 -30.65 -19.28 9.93
C ALA A 160 -30.97 -20.73 10.30
N THR A 161 -32.24 -21.06 10.55
CA THR A 161 -32.67 -22.42 10.95
C THR A 161 -34.07 -22.76 10.46
N LYS A 162 -34.39 -24.07 10.39
CA LYS A 162 -35.76 -24.59 10.24
C LYS A 162 -36.24 -25.38 11.48
N LYS A 163 -35.51 -25.28 12.60
CA LYS A 163 -35.70 -26.08 13.81
C LYS A 163 -35.28 -25.34 15.09
N ASN A 164 -35.90 -25.75 16.20
CA ASN A 164 -35.53 -25.37 17.57
C ASN A 164 -34.05 -25.70 17.89
N GLY A 165 -33.49 -25.02 18.89
CA GLY A 165 -32.16 -25.29 19.43
C GLY A 165 -31.42 -24.05 19.95
N THR A 166 -30.32 -24.25 20.66
CA THR A 166 -29.58 -23.21 21.39
C THR A 166 -28.71 -22.34 20.49
N LEU A 167 -28.87 -21.01 20.51
CA LEU A 167 -27.96 -20.08 19.82
C LEU A 167 -26.67 -19.85 20.62
N MET A 168 -26.79 -19.64 21.92
CA MET A 168 -25.67 -19.57 22.88
C MET A 168 -26.15 -19.93 24.29
N ALA A 169 -25.27 -20.52 25.10
CA ALA A 169 -25.56 -20.83 26.50
C ALA A 169 -24.30 -20.72 27.37
N LYS A 170 -24.49 -20.38 28.64
CA LYS A 170 -23.47 -20.44 29.69
C LYS A 170 -23.93 -21.41 30.77
N THR A 171 -23.25 -22.54 30.84
CA THR A 171 -23.68 -23.75 31.58
C THR A 171 -22.46 -24.47 32.15
N PRO A 172 -22.54 -25.11 33.33
CA PRO A 172 -21.45 -25.93 33.86
C PRO A 172 -20.97 -27.06 32.94
N SER A 173 -19.90 -27.73 33.39
CA SER A 173 -19.38 -28.97 32.80
C SER A 173 -20.30 -30.17 33.03
N GLN A 174 -21.13 -30.14 34.07
CA GLN A 174 -22.09 -31.20 34.39
C GLN A 174 -23.26 -31.24 33.39
N ASP A 175 -23.73 -32.44 33.07
CA ASP A 175 -24.77 -32.72 32.06
C ASP A 175 -26.22 -32.41 32.54
N LYS A 176 -26.39 -31.48 33.50
CA LYS A 176 -27.68 -31.12 34.14
C LYS A 176 -27.89 -29.61 34.28
N TRP A 177 -29.11 -29.14 34.07
CA TRP A 177 -29.51 -27.73 34.15
C TRP A 177 -29.72 -27.27 35.59
N VAL A 178 -28.64 -26.79 36.18
CA VAL A 178 -28.62 -26.20 37.52
C VAL A 178 -29.12 -24.74 37.54
N SER A 179 -29.42 -24.23 38.73
CA SER A 179 -29.73 -22.81 38.96
C SER A 179 -28.67 -21.88 38.34
N HIS A 180 -29.10 -20.66 37.95
CA HIS A 180 -28.26 -19.63 37.35
C HIS A 180 -27.62 -19.94 35.98
N SER A 181 -27.80 -21.16 35.44
CA SER A 181 -27.50 -21.49 34.04
C SER A 181 -28.27 -20.59 33.08
N LYS A 182 -27.68 -20.19 31.95
CA LYS A 182 -28.27 -19.23 31.01
C LYS A 182 -28.23 -19.72 29.57
N ALA A 183 -29.28 -19.44 28.79
CA ALA A 183 -29.31 -19.79 27.37
C ALA A 183 -30.21 -18.84 26.55
N LEU A 184 -29.71 -18.40 25.39
CA LEU A 184 -30.50 -17.86 24.30
C LEU A 184 -30.72 -18.98 23.27
N PHE A 185 -31.96 -19.34 23.01
CA PHE A 185 -32.33 -20.54 22.25
C PHE A 185 -33.63 -20.32 21.47
N ILE A 186 -34.00 -21.32 20.66
CA ILE A 186 -35.25 -21.31 19.90
C ILE A 186 -36.16 -22.42 20.43
N ASN A 187 -37.33 -22.01 20.93
CA ASN A 187 -38.36 -22.88 21.50
C ASN A 187 -39.66 -22.72 20.71
N LYS A 188 -40.33 -23.83 20.35
CA LYS A 188 -41.59 -23.84 19.57
C LYS A 188 -41.58 -22.85 18.36
N GLY A 189 -40.43 -22.71 17.69
CA GLY A 189 -40.22 -21.80 16.56
C GLY A 189 -39.77 -20.36 16.90
N ARG A 190 -39.81 -19.93 18.17
CA ARG A 190 -39.59 -18.54 18.61
C ARG A 190 -38.29 -18.40 19.39
N LEU A 191 -37.71 -17.20 19.41
CA LEU A 191 -36.57 -16.90 20.29
C LEU A 191 -37.00 -16.93 21.76
N ALA A 192 -36.17 -17.51 22.63
CA ALA A 192 -36.35 -17.51 24.07
C ALA A 192 -35.01 -17.29 24.78
N TYR A 193 -35.04 -16.59 25.92
CA TYR A 193 -33.91 -16.43 26.83
C TYR A 193 -34.31 -16.96 28.20
N GLY A 194 -33.60 -17.99 28.67
CA GLY A 194 -33.90 -18.71 29.90
C GLY A 194 -32.78 -18.63 30.92
N ILE A 195 -33.15 -18.55 32.20
CA ILE A 195 -32.26 -18.53 33.36
C ILE A 195 -32.75 -19.60 34.37
N GLY A 196 -31.85 -20.48 34.81
CA GLY A 196 -32.15 -21.53 35.77
C GLY A 196 -32.79 -21.00 37.05
N GLN A 197 -33.88 -21.64 37.49
CA GLN A 197 -34.80 -21.24 38.56
C GLN A 197 -35.59 -19.93 38.37
N LEU A 198 -35.27 -19.08 37.38
CA LEU A 198 -36.00 -17.83 37.12
C LEU A 198 -37.02 -17.93 35.97
N GLY A 199 -36.90 -18.95 35.10
CA GLY A 199 -37.82 -19.21 34.00
C GLY A 199 -37.27 -18.78 32.64
N ARG A 200 -38.13 -18.30 31.73
CA ARG A 200 -37.72 -17.76 30.43
C ARG A 200 -38.63 -16.63 29.95
N ILE A 201 -38.05 -15.66 29.24
CA ILE A 201 -38.77 -14.78 28.32
C ILE A 201 -38.79 -15.39 26.93
N GLU A 202 -39.88 -15.21 26.19
CA GLU A 202 -40.11 -15.83 24.88
C GLU A 202 -40.77 -14.83 23.92
N GLY A 203 -40.25 -14.78 22.69
CA GLY A 203 -40.71 -13.88 21.63
C GLY A 203 -42.01 -14.32 20.96
N LYS A 204 -42.37 -13.59 19.92
CA LYS A 204 -43.62 -13.71 19.16
C LYS A 204 -43.37 -14.33 17.77
N THR A 205 -42.29 -13.92 17.12
CA THR A 205 -41.98 -14.25 15.72
C THR A 205 -41.41 -15.66 15.54
N ASN A 206 -41.85 -16.36 14.48
CA ASN A 206 -41.35 -17.68 14.12
C ASN A 206 -40.10 -17.60 13.22
N VAL A 207 -38.93 -17.92 13.79
CA VAL A 207 -37.61 -17.89 13.14
C VAL A 207 -37.22 -19.22 12.50
N CYS A 208 -38.05 -20.27 12.59
CA CYS A 208 -37.80 -21.59 11.98
C CYS A 208 -38.17 -21.66 10.49
N ASN A 209 -37.99 -20.57 9.74
CA ASN A 209 -38.36 -20.45 8.33
C ASN A 209 -37.19 -20.67 7.34
N GLY A 210 -35.94 -20.71 7.83
CA GLY A 210 -34.73 -20.96 7.04
C GLY A 210 -34.04 -19.72 6.45
N LYS A 211 -34.59 -18.51 6.64
CA LYS A 211 -33.94 -17.23 6.28
C LYS A 211 -32.86 -16.87 7.30
N GLN A 212 -31.96 -15.94 6.93
CA GLN A 212 -31.06 -15.30 7.90
C GLN A 212 -31.85 -14.33 8.78
N HIS A 213 -31.52 -14.34 10.07
CA HIS A 213 -32.09 -13.55 11.14
C HIS A 213 -30.95 -13.00 12.03
N VAL A 214 -31.17 -11.86 12.65
CA VAL A 214 -30.28 -11.25 13.65
C VAL A 214 -31.01 -11.16 14.99
N ALA A 215 -30.67 -12.05 15.91
CA ALA A 215 -31.08 -11.91 17.31
C ALA A 215 -30.11 -10.97 18.04
N VAL A 216 -30.63 -10.08 18.88
CA VAL A 216 -29.83 -9.35 19.86
C VAL A 216 -30.48 -9.48 21.23
N LEU A 217 -29.77 -10.09 22.18
CA LEU A 217 -30.11 -10.13 23.59
C LEU A 217 -29.35 -9.00 24.30
N ARG A 218 -30.07 -8.12 25.01
CA ARG A 218 -29.48 -7.11 25.90
C ARG A 218 -29.96 -7.33 27.32
N VAL A 219 -29.05 -7.34 28.28
CA VAL A 219 -29.33 -7.18 29.70
C VAL A 219 -28.82 -5.81 30.13
N LYS A 220 -29.72 -4.97 30.66
CA LYS A 220 -29.42 -3.62 31.16
C LYS A 220 -30.10 -3.37 32.49
N ASN A 221 -29.35 -2.98 33.53
CA ASN A 221 -29.83 -2.68 34.87
C ASN A 221 -30.83 -3.77 35.34
N GLY A 222 -30.42 -5.04 35.25
CA GLY A 222 -31.25 -6.20 35.60
C GLY A 222 -32.39 -6.55 34.62
N SER A 223 -32.75 -5.68 33.67
CA SER A 223 -33.79 -5.94 32.68
C SER A 223 -33.25 -6.66 31.45
N ALA A 224 -33.85 -7.80 31.07
CA ALA A 224 -33.51 -8.51 29.84
C ALA A 224 -34.48 -8.14 28.69
N ALA A 225 -33.94 -7.99 27.48
CA ALA A 225 -34.69 -7.72 26.26
C ALA A 225 -34.15 -8.51 25.06
N ILE A 226 -35.04 -9.15 24.30
CA ILE A 226 -34.73 -9.83 23.03
C ILE A 226 -35.22 -8.96 21.88
N TYR A 227 -34.32 -8.71 20.93
CA TYR A 227 -34.62 -8.09 19.64
C TYR A 227 -34.39 -9.08 18.50
N LEU A 228 -35.17 -8.92 17.42
CA LEU A 228 -35.05 -9.69 16.18
C LEU A 228 -35.20 -8.74 14.98
N ASP A 229 -34.22 -8.73 14.08
CA ASP A 229 -34.25 -8.03 12.78
C ASP A 229 -34.62 -6.53 12.84
N GLY A 230 -34.49 -5.90 14.02
CA GLY A 230 -34.78 -4.49 14.29
C GLY A 230 -35.96 -4.27 15.26
N GLN A 231 -36.75 -5.29 15.54
CA GLN A 231 -37.94 -5.22 16.39
C GLN A 231 -37.70 -5.77 17.80
N LEU A 232 -38.45 -5.29 18.80
CA LEU A 232 -38.46 -5.83 20.16
C LEU A 232 -39.44 -7.00 20.26
N GLU A 233 -38.92 -8.20 20.54
CA GLU A 233 -39.71 -9.43 20.65
C GLU A 233 -40.26 -9.65 22.05
N ALA A 234 -39.41 -9.48 23.07
CA ALA A 234 -39.74 -9.70 24.48
C ALA A 234 -38.87 -8.82 25.40
N LYS A 235 -39.41 -8.42 26.57
CA LYS A 235 -38.70 -7.71 27.64
C LYS A 235 -39.26 -8.12 28.99
N GLN A 236 -38.41 -8.26 30.01
CA GLN A 236 -38.81 -8.42 31.41
C GLN A 236 -37.80 -7.71 32.34
N THR A 237 -38.29 -7.05 33.40
CA THR A 237 -37.45 -6.47 34.46
C THR A 237 -36.96 -7.56 35.41
N ASP A 238 -35.87 -7.29 36.14
CA ASP A 238 -35.34 -8.17 37.20
C ASP A 238 -34.96 -9.60 36.74
N PHE A 239 -34.79 -9.73 35.42
CA PHE A 239 -34.53 -10.97 34.70
C PHE A 239 -33.03 -11.20 34.46
N THR A 240 -32.23 -11.06 35.53
CA THR A 240 -30.82 -11.46 35.56
C THR A 240 -30.50 -12.23 36.85
N ARG A 241 -29.40 -13.00 36.85
CA ARG A 241 -28.79 -13.64 38.03
C ARG A 241 -27.27 -13.75 37.79
N PRO A 242 -26.43 -13.77 38.84
CA PRO A 242 -25.00 -14.09 38.71
C PRO A 242 -24.78 -15.39 37.90
N ASP A 243 -23.60 -15.61 37.35
CA ASP A 243 -23.31 -16.85 36.62
C ASP A 243 -23.16 -18.07 37.54
N ALA A 244 -23.54 -19.24 37.01
CA ALA A 244 -23.36 -20.50 37.73
C ALA A 244 -21.87 -20.81 37.90
N LYS A 245 -21.48 -21.35 39.07
CA LYS A 245 -20.09 -21.75 39.34
C LYS A 245 -19.59 -22.73 38.27
N GLN A 246 -18.34 -22.54 37.83
CA GLN A 246 -17.69 -23.36 36.78
C GLN A 246 -18.48 -23.41 35.44
N SER A 247 -19.21 -22.35 35.10
CA SER A 247 -19.98 -22.29 33.85
C SER A 247 -19.15 -21.86 32.63
N ILE A 248 -19.19 -22.70 31.60
CA ILE A 248 -18.53 -22.49 30.31
C ILE A 248 -19.51 -21.89 29.30
N PHE A 249 -19.06 -20.89 28.55
CA PHE A 249 -19.81 -20.32 27.44
C PHE A 249 -19.70 -21.19 26.18
N LYS A 250 -20.84 -21.45 25.54
CA LYS A 250 -21.01 -22.39 24.43
C LYS A 250 -21.85 -21.72 23.34
N ILE A 251 -21.38 -21.72 22.09
CA ILE A 251 -22.14 -21.24 20.92
C ILE A 251 -22.80 -22.44 20.23
N GLY A 252 -24.05 -22.28 19.80
CA GLY A 252 -24.81 -23.32 19.10
C GLY A 252 -25.16 -24.55 19.95
N SER A 253 -24.74 -24.62 21.21
CA SER A 253 -24.72 -25.84 22.02
C SER A 253 -25.21 -25.58 23.44
N ALA A 254 -25.90 -26.55 24.02
CA ALA A 254 -26.29 -26.57 25.44
C ALA A 254 -26.07 -27.98 26.01
N ILE A 255 -26.27 -28.09 27.31
CA ILE A 255 -26.39 -29.38 28.01
C ILE A 255 -27.69 -30.09 27.62
N LYS A 256 -27.65 -31.43 27.68
CA LYS A 256 -28.59 -32.32 26.97
C LYS A 256 -30.04 -32.26 27.48
N ASP A 257 -30.23 -31.93 28.76
CA ASP A 257 -31.52 -31.95 29.46
C ASP A 257 -32.35 -30.68 29.27
N PHE A 258 -31.72 -29.55 28.89
CA PHE A 258 -32.41 -28.27 28.71
C PHE A 258 -32.85 -27.99 27.27
N SER A 259 -31.93 -28.06 26.30
CA SER A 259 -32.18 -27.63 24.92
C SER A 259 -31.27 -28.34 23.92
N LYS A 260 -31.80 -28.63 22.74
CA LYS A 260 -31.06 -29.32 21.67
C LYS A 260 -30.00 -28.41 21.05
N ASN A 261 -28.90 -29.02 20.60
CA ASN A 261 -27.87 -28.32 19.81
C ASN A 261 -28.45 -27.76 18.51
N PHE A 262 -28.02 -26.55 18.14
CA PHE A 262 -28.58 -25.73 17.08
C PHE A 262 -28.66 -26.44 15.73
N GLU A 263 -29.82 -26.48 15.08
CA GLU A 263 -30.03 -27.17 13.80
C GLU A 263 -30.04 -26.25 12.56
N GLY A 264 -29.21 -25.21 12.57
CA GLY A 264 -29.06 -24.25 11.47
C GLY A 264 -27.62 -23.87 11.14
N SER A 265 -27.44 -22.65 10.60
CA SER A 265 -26.15 -21.96 10.51
C SER A 265 -26.09 -20.80 11.50
N ILE A 266 -24.96 -20.59 12.16
CA ILE A 266 -24.63 -19.35 12.88
C ILE A 266 -23.45 -18.73 12.12
N SER A 267 -23.63 -17.51 11.63
CA SER A 267 -22.70 -16.84 10.70
C SER A 267 -21.84 -15.77 11.38
N ASN A 268 -22.29 -15.25 12.52
CA ASN A 268 -21.60 -14.26 13.35
C ASN A 268 -22.15 -14.35 14.78
N LEU A 269 -21.29 -14.29 15.79
CA LEU A 269 -21.67 -13.96 17.16
C LEU A 269 -20.74 -12.87 17.70
N ARG A 270 -21.33 -11.82 18.27
CA ARG A 270 -20.60 -10.73 18.93
C ARG A 270 -21.16 -10.52 20.33
N PHE A 271 -20.28 -10.30 21.30
CA PHE A 271 -20.61 -10.13 22.70
C PHE A 271 -19.92 -8.87 23.24
N TRP A 272 -20.66 -8.08 24.03
CA TRP A 272 -20.18 -6.89 24.72
C TRP A 272 -20.45 -7.01 26.21
N LYS A 273 -19.47 -6.66 27.04
CA LYS A 273 -19.57 -6.59 28.52
C LYS A 273 -20.32 -5.34 29.01
N ARG A 274 -21.26 -4.84 28.22
CA ARG A 274 -22.14 -3.72 28.55
C ARG A 274 -23.48 -3.82 27.83
N ALA A 275 -24.48 -3.16 28.38
CA ALA A 275 -25.69 -2.82 27.64
C ALA A 275 -25.37 -1.81 26.52
N LEU A 276 -25.66 -2.18 25.27
CA LEU A 276 -25.62 -1.25 24.14
C LEU A 276 -26.85 -0.32 24.15
N ASN A 277 -26.70 0.91 23.66
CA ASN A 277 -27.82 1.85 23.57
C ASN A 277 -28.78 1.51 22.41
N ASP A 278 -29.97 2.12 22.37
CA ASP A 278 -31.00 1.72 21.39
C ASP A 278 -30.64 2.02 19.93
N VAL A 279 -29.75 2.99 19.68
CA VAL A 279 -29.20 3.27 18.34
C VAL A 279 -28.19 2.20 17.93
N GLU A 280 -27.34 1.74 18.85
CA GLU A 280 -26.43 0.61 18.65
C GLU A 280 -27.22 -0.69 18.39
N ILE A 281 -28.24 -0.99 19.21
CA ILE A 281 -29.12 -2.16 19.03
C ILE A 281 -29.85 -2.12 17.67
N LYS A 282 -30.37 -0.96 17.27
CA LYS A 282 -31.05 -0.78 15.97
C LYS A 282 -30.08 -1.03 14.79
N ASN A 283 -28.85 -0.52 14.86
CA ASN A 283 -27.85 -0.77 13.82
C ASN A 283 -27.42 -2.24 13.76
N LEU A 284 -27.18 -2.89 14.92
CA LEU A 284 -26.82 -4.31 14.99
C LEU A 284 -27.90 -5.22 14.39
N SER A 285 -29.15 -5.04 14.83
CA SER A 285 -30.27 -5.89 14.41
C SER A 285 -30.62 -5.70 12.93
N LEU A 286 -30.33 -4.53 12.34
CA LEU A 286 -30.42 -4.28 10.89
C LEU A 286 -29.18 -4.78 10.10
N GLY A 287 -28.27 -5.53 10.72
CA GLY A 287 -27.09 -6.07 10.06
C GLY A 287 -26.05 -5.01 9.64
N ASN A 288 -26.05 -3.85 10.29
CA ASN A 288 -25.02 -2.82 10.17
C ASN A 288 -23.99 -2.95 11.32
N GLU A 289 -23.52 -4.16 11.64
CA GLU A 289 -22.67 -4.37 12.83
C GLU A 289 -21.30 -3.66 12.76
N ASP A 290 -20.88 -3.23 11.59
CA ASP A 290 -19.64 -2.44 11.40
C ASP A 290 -19.87 -0.92 11.60
N LYS A 291 -21.07 -0.51 12.03
CA LYS A 291 -21.40 0.83 12.55
C LYS A 291 -21.52 0.88 14.08
N VAL A 292 -21.24 -0.22 14.77
CA VAL A 292 -21.33 -0.34 16.24
C VAL A 292 -19.94 -0.68 16.79
N ASN A 293 -19.66 -0.17 18.00
CA ASN A 293 -18.36 -0.29 18.66
C ASN A 293 -17.88 -1.76 18.73
N THR A 294 -16.55 -1.95 18.71
CA THR A 294 -15.88 -3.25 18.79
C THR A 294 -16.43 -4.09 19.95
N PRO A 295 -16.78 -5.38 19.72
CA PRO A 295 -17.20 -6.29 20.79
C PRO A 295 -16.00 -6.80 21.60
N ASP A 296 -16.20 -6.97 22.91
CA ASP A 296 -15.27 -7.65 23.83
C ASP A 296 -14.95 -9.08 23.37
N PHE A 297 -15.90 -9.75 22.68
CA PHE A 297 -15.67 -11.04 22.03
C PHE A 297 -16.40 -11.14 20.68
N HIS A 298 -15.68 -11.60 19.65
CA HIS A 298 -16.18 -11.76 18.28
C HIS A 298 -15.87 -13.17 17.78
N TRP A 299 -16.90 -13.99 17.62
CA TRP A 299 -16.78 -15.31 16.99
C TRP A 299 -17.37 -15.31 15.60
N LYS A 300 -16.56 -15.76 14.64
CA LYS A 300 -16.99 -16.24 13.34
C LYS A 300 -16.39 -17.63 13.14
N PRO A 301 -17.03 -18.53 12.37
CA PRO A 301 -16.40 -19.78 11.95
C PRO A 301 -15.01 -19.51 11.35
N SER A 302 -14.00 -20.26 11.80
CA SER A 302 -12.60 -19.98 11.50
C SER A 302 -12.24 -20.26 10.03
N HIS A 303 -11.58 -19.29 9.38
CA HIS A 303 -11.00 -19.45 8.05
C HIS A 303 -9.48 -19.62 8.12
N HIS A 304 -8.93 -20.66 7.49
CA HIS A 304 -7.50 -20.75 7.24
C HIS A 304 -7.13 -20.02 5.94
N LYS A 305 -6.04 -19.24 5.95
CA LYS A 305 -5.46 -18.66 4.73
C LYS A 305 -4.84 -19.77 3.88
N SER A 306 -5.56 -20.23 2.86
CA SER A 306 -5.07 -21.22 1.89
C SER A 306 -5.04 -20.63 0.47
N VAL A 307 -4.10 -21.08 -0.36
CA VAL A 307 -3.95 -20.58 -1.74
C VAL A 307 -4.76 -21.46 -2.68
N GLY A 308 -5.92 -20.93 -3.10
CA GLY A 308 -6.92 -21.60 -3.93
C GLY A 308 -8.27 -20.92 -3.76
N ILE A 309 -9.36 -21.56 -4.20
CA ILE A 309 -10.71 -21.16 -3.82
C ILE A 309 -11.09 -22.00 -2.60
N PRO A 310 -11.27 -21.42 -1.40
CA PRO A 310 -11.53 -22.20 -0.19
C PRO A 310 -12.79 -23.07 -0.33
N GLY A 311 -12.65 -24.35 0.03
CA GLY A 311 -13.71 -25.33 -0.04
C GLY A 311 -13.41 -26.52 0.86
N ARG A 312 -14.46 -27.29 1.19
CA ARG A 312 -14.34 -28.46 2.06
C ARG A 312 -13.87 -29.67 1.24
N PRO A 313 -12.68 -30.22 1.53
CA PRO A 313 -12.10 -31.26 0.69
C PRO A 313 -12.81 -32.61 0.88
N THR A 314 -12.50 -33.56 0.00
CA THR A 314 -12.92 -34.96 0.10
C THR A 314 -11.85 -35.89 -0.48
N PHE A 315 -11.90 -37.18 -0.12
CA PHE A 315 -11.12 -38.21 -0.82
C PHE A 315 -11.81 -38.56 -2.13
N ILE A 316 -11.00 -38.77 -3.17
CA ILE A 316 -11.45 -39.38 -4.42
C ILE A 316 -11.16 -40.88 -4.28
N ASN A 317 -12.18 -41.72 -4.43
CA ASN A 317 -12.00 -43.16 -4.46
C ASN A 317 -12.43 -43.67 -5.84
N LEU A 318 -11.66 -44.59 -6.43
CA LEU A 318 -11.97 -45.27 -7.69
C LEU A 318 -12.11 -46.77 -7.39
N LYS A 319 -13.19 -47.38 -7.86
CA LYS A 319 -13.45 -48.81 -7.71
C LYS A 319 -13.83 -49.43 -9.06
N ALA A 320 -13.21 -50.54 -9.43
CA ALA A 320 -13.62 -51.40 -10.53
C ALA A 320 -13.32 -52.87 -10.18
N GLY A 321 -14.06 -53.79 -10.81
CA GLY A 321 -13.74 -55.22 -10.86
C GLY A 321 -12.70 -55.53 -11.94
N ASN A 322 -12.65 -56.80 -12.34
CA ASN A 322 -11.84 -57.24 -13.48
C ASN A 322 -12.24 -56.47 -14.76
N ASP A 323 -11.39 -56.52 -15.79
CA ASP A 323 -11.70 -56.02 -17.14
C ASP A 323 -11.89 -54.48 -17.19
N PHE A 324 -11.14 -53.77 -16.34
CA PHE A 324 -10.88 -52.32 -16.43
C PHE A 324 -9.39 -52.08 -16.68
N GLU A 325 -9.10 -51.10 -17.52
CA GLU A 325 -7.76 -50.59 -17.81
C GLU A 325 -7.76 -49.06 -17.66
N LEU A 326 -7.00 -48.55 -16.70
CA LEU A 326 -6.86 -47.10 -16.48
C LEU A 326 -5.74 -46.54 -17.37
N HIS A 327 -6.08 -45.78 -18.41
CA HIS A 327 -5.10 -45.10 -19.27
C HIS A 327 -4.50 -43.86 -18.62
N SER A 328 -5.30 -43.11 -17.85
CA SER A 328 -4.80 -42.04 -16.95
C SER A 328 -5.84 -41.59 -15.92
N ALA A 329 -5.37 -41.13 -14.77
CA ALA A 329 -6.16 -40.36 -13.81
C ALA A 329 -5.40 -39.09 -13.37
N SER A 330 -6.03 -37.92 -13.48
CA SER A 330 -5.44 -36.66 -13.05
C SER A 330 -6.43 -35.73 -12.34
N VAL A 331 -5.91 -34.84 -11.50
CA VAL A 331 -6.69 -33.83 -10.77
C VAL A 331 -6.15 -32.43 -11.03
N GLN A 332 -7.05 -31.50 -11.33
CA GLN A 332 -6.78 -30.08 -11.59
C GLN A 332 -7.65 -29.21 -10.66
N PRO A 333 -7.12 -28.15 -10.00
CA PRO A 333 -7.95 -27.22 -9.23
C PRO A 333 -8.92 -26.42 -10.11
N LEU A 334 -10.14 -26.16 -9.63
CA LEU A 334 -11.10 -25.28 -10.30
C LEU A 334 -10.75 -23.79 -10.10
N SER A 335 -11.25 -22.95 -11.01
CA SER A 335 -11.06 -21.50 -11.06
C SER A 335 -12.36 -20.72 -10.85
N LEU A 336 -12.29 -19.40 -10.60
CA LEU A 336 -13.49 -18.54 -10.43
C LEU A 336 -14.21 -18.23 -11.76
N ASN A 337 -13.57 -18.55 -12.90
CA ASN A 337 -14.04 -18.29 -14.25
C ASN A 337 -13.55 -19.41 -15.18
N ASN A 338 -14.35 -19.77 -16.19
CA ASN A 338 -13.93 -20.75 -17.19
C ASN A 338 -12.90 -20.11 -18.13
N HIS A 339 -11.64 -20.54 -18.03
CA HIS A 339 -10.53 -19.99 -18.81
C HIS A 339 -10.68 -20.30 -20.31
N ALA A 340 -11.08 -21.52 -20.66
CA ALA A 340 -11.31 -21.93 -22.04
C ALA A 340 -12.43 -21.11 -22.69
N ALA A 341 -13.55 -20.93 -22.00
CA ALA A 341 -14.68 -20.17 -22.51
C ALA A 341 -14.39 -18.67 -22.68
N ILE A 342 -13.42 -18.09 -21.96
CA ILE A 342 -13.02 -16.69 -22.18
C ILE A 342 -12.15 -16.57 -23.44
N ILE A 343 -11.22 -17.51 -23.64
CA ILE A 343 -10.30 -17.49 -24.79
C ILE A 343 -11.02 -17.87 -26.09
N GLY A 344 -11.90 -18.87 -26.06
CA GLY A 344 -12.70 -19.29 -27.22
C GLY A 344 -13.80 -18.29 -27.64
N ASN A 345 -14.05 -17.24 -26.84
CA ASN A 345 -14.95 -16.13 -27.18
C ASN A 345 -14.15 -14.82 -27.41
N TRP A 346 -12.94 -14.92 -27.93
CA TRP A 346 -12.17 -13.75 -28.39
C TRP A 346 -12.69 -13.26 -29.75
N ASN A 347 -12.78 -11.94 -29.89
CA ASN A 347 -13.33 -11.23 -31.03
C ASN A 347 -12.84 -9.77 -31.04
N ASP A 348 -13.28 -8.97 -32.01
CA ASP A 348 -12.97 -7.54 -32.11
C ASP A 348 -13.22 -6.75 -30.82
N ASP A 349 -14.28 -7.09 -30.07
CA ASP A 349 -14.58 -6.40 -28.82
C ASP A 349 -13.60 -6.78 -27.69
N SER A 350 -13.11 -8.02 -27.63
CA SER A 350 -12.00 -8.34 -26.71
C SER A 350 -10.69 -7.70 -27.17
N LEU A 351 -10.47 -7.58 -28.48
CA LEU A 351 -9.31 -6.88 -29.03
C LEU A 351 -9.31 -5.39 -28.65
N LYS A 352 -10.43 -4.67 -28.89
CA LYS A 352 -10.61 -3.24 -28.56
C LYS A 352 -10.54 -2.98 -27.04
N ARG A 353 -11.11 -3.86 -26.21
CA ARG A 353 -10.94 -3.78 -24.74
C ARG A 353 -9.49 -4.03 -24.32
N GLY A 354 -8.83 -4.99 -24.95
CA GLY A 354 -7.43 -5.32 -24.71
C GLY A 354 -6.48 -4.18 -25.06
N GLU A 355 -6.68 -3.56 -26.22
CA GLU A 355 -5.97 -2.38 -26.68
C GLU A 355 -6.07 -1.24 -25.66
N LYS A 356 -7.28 -0.96 -25.18
CA LYS A 356 -7.50 0.10 -24.19
C LYS A 356 -6.72 -0.19 -22.90
N ILE A 357 -6.81 -1.41 -22.37
CA ILE A 357 -6.05 -1.82 -21.16
C ILE A 357 -4.53 -1.75 -21.42
N TYR A 358 -4.08 -2.11 -22.62
CA TYR A 358 -2.67 -2.03 -23.00
C TYR A 358 -2.18 -0.57 -23.02
N LYS A 359 -2.92 0.34 -23.67
CA LYS A 359 -2.60 1.76 -23.77
C LYS A 359 -2.70 2.49 -22.42
N GLU A 360 -3.61 2.07 -21.54
CA GLU A 360 -3.75 2.62 -20.17
C GLU A 360 -2.56 2.28 -19.25
N MET A 361 -1.95 1.09 -19.37
CA MET A 361 -1.04 0.57 -18.33
C MET A 361 0.19 -0.22 -18.84
N CYS A 362 0.08 -0.96 -19.95
CA CYS A 362 1.14 -1.88 -20.39
C CYS A 362 2.16 -1.23 -21.32
N VAL A 363 1.71 -0.38 -22.26
CA VAL A 363 2.56 0.32 -23.25
C VAL A 363 3.69 1.12 -22.59
N ILE A 364 3.43 1.65 -21.39
CA ILE A 364 4.39 2.40 -20.56
C ILE A 364 5.67 1.60 -20.33
N CYS A 365 5.55 0.36 -19.84
CA CYS A 365 6.70 -0.49 -19.54
C CYS A 365 7.22 -1.20 -20.79
N HIS A 366 6.32 -1.74 -21.62
CA HIS A 366 6.66 -2.71 -22.66
C HIS A 366 6.90 -2.08 -24.05
N GLY A 367 6.40 -0.87 -24.28
CA GLY A 367 6.46 -0.16 -25.56
C GLY A 367 5.35 -0.56 -26.53
N ASP A 368 5.52 -0.11 -27.77
CA ASP A 368 4.80 -0.52 -28.97
C ASP A 368 5.79 -0.93 -30.07
N LEU A 369 5.31 -1.25 -31.28
CA LEU A 369 6.14 -1.69 -32.41
C LEU A 369 7.20 -0.66 -32.84
N THR A 370 6.93 0.63 -32.62
CA THR A 370 7.77 1.75 -33.06
C THR A 370 8.62 2.33 -31.92
N LYS A 371 8.12 2.23 -30.68
CA LYS A 371 8.66 2.96 -29.53
C LYS A 371 8.87 2.05 -28.33
N ALA A 372 10.12 1.93 -27.91
CA ALA A 372 10.48 1.21 -26.69
C ALA A 372 9.83 1.83 -25.43
N GLY A 373 9.34 0.97 -24.54
CA GLY A 373 8.80 1.39 -23.24
C GLY A 373 9.86 1.96 -22.30
N SER A 374 9.42 2.67 -21.26
CA SER A 374 10.29 3.41 -20.33
C SER A 374 11.05 2.54 -19.32
N LEU A 375 10.81 1.22 -19.30
CA LEU A 375 11.49 0.27 -18.41
C LEU A 375 12.38 -0.67 -19.24
N PRO A 376 13.70 -0.45 -19.33
CA PRO A 376 14.60 -1.22 -20.21
C PRO A 376 14.68 -2.72 -19.90
N THR A 377 14.23 -3.15 -18.72
CA THR A 377 14.19 -4.55 -18.28
C THR A 377 12.85 -5.25 -18.56
N ALA A 378 11.84 -4.52 -19.03
CA ALA A 378 10.57 -5.09 -19.49
C ALA A 378 10.74 -5.79 -20.84
N MET A 379 10.01 -6.88 -21.05
CA MET A 379 9.97 -7.57 -22.33
C MET A 379 9.21 -6.73 -23.36
N ARG A 380 9.87 -6.33 -24.46
CA ARG A 380 9.19 -5.90 -25.68
C ARG A 380 8.52 -7.12 -26.31
N PHE A 381 7.20 -7.13 -26.45
CA PHE A 381 6.48 -8.33 -26.89
C PHE A 381 6.87 -8.75 -28.31
N HIS A 382 7.07 -7.80 -29.21
CA HIS A 382 7.50 -7.99 -30.62
C HIS A 382 8.97 -8.38 -30.84
N GLN A 383 9.77 -8.60 -29.79
CA GLN A 383 11.21 -8.92 -29.90
C GLN A 383 11.75 -9.87 -28.82
N GLY A 384 11.09 -9.96 -27.66
CA GLY A 384 11.60 -10.68 -26.49
C GLY A 384 11.06 -12.10 -26.34
N LYS A 385 11.59 -12.81 -25.32
CA LYS A 385 11.20 -14.17 -24.96
C LYS A 385 10.48 -14.21 -23.62
N PHE A 386 9.31 -14.85 -23.53
CA PHE A 386 8.54 -14.95 -22.31
C PHE A 386 9.24 -15.87 -21.29
N LYS A 387 9.87 -15.28 -20.27
CA LYS A 387 10.52 -16.01 -19.16
C LYS A 387 9.58 -16.95 -18.39
N ASN A 388 8.28 -16.67 -18.42
CA ASN A 388 7.22 -17.51 -17.85
C ASN A 388 6.46 -18.35 -18.90
N GLY A 389 6.94 -18.44 -20.14
CA GLY A 389 6.21 -19.06 -21.26
C GLY A 389 5.08 -18.18 -21.81
N ALA A 390 4.81 -18.34 -23.11
CA ALA A 390 3.99 -17.43 -23.90
C ALA A 390 2.53 -17.89 -24.12
N ASP A 391 2.12 -19.02 -23.53
CA ASP A 391 0.72 -19.46 -23.62
C ASP A 391 -0.21 -18.50 -22.84
N PRO A 392 -1.45 -18.26 -23.32
CA PRO A 392 -2.37 -17.33 -22.67
C PRO A 392 -2.59 -17.58 -21.18
N TYR A 393 -2.55 -18.83 -20.71
CA TYR A 393 -2.75 -19.16 -19.31
C TYR A 393 -1.53 -18.80 -18.44
N ARG A 394 -0.30 -19.00 -18.93
CA ARG A 394 0.92 -18.57 -18.23
C ARG A 394 1.14 -17.06 -18.26
N ILE A 395 0.74 -16.37 -19.34
CA ILE A 395 0.71 -14.89 -19.35
C ILE A 395 -0.33 -14.39 -18.34
N TYR A 396 -1.55 -14.98 -18.31
CA TYR A 396 -2.56 -14.68 -17.29
C TYR A 396 -2.03 -14.90 -15.86
N GLN A 397 -1.36 -16.02 -15.59
CA GLN A 397 -0.75 -16.25 -14.28
C GLN A 397 0.31 -15.19 -13.93
N THR A 398 1.06 -14.68 -14.91
CA THR A 398 2.03 -13.60 -14.71
C THR A 398 1.34 -12.28 -14.38
N LEU A 399 0.23 -11.95 -15.06
CA LEU A 399 -0.62 -10.80 -14.69
C LEU A 399 -1.27 -10.97 -13.29
N VAL A 400 -1.55 -12.20 -12.84
CA VAL A 400 -2.15 -12.47 -11.52
C VAL A 400 -1.13 -12.49 -10.37
N LYS A 401 0.07 -13.04 -10.57
CA LYS A 401 1.06 -13.28 -9.49
C LYS A 401 2.36 -12.48 -9.62
N GLY A 402 2.64 -11.87 -10.77
CA GLY A 402 3.86 -11.09 -11.04
C GLY A 402 5.16 -11.90 -11.18
N TYR A 403 5.34 -12.96 -10.37
CA TYR A 403 6.51 -13.84 -10.32
C TYR A 403 7.86 -13.07 -10.33
N GLY A 404 7.92 -11.95 -9.59
CA GLY A 404 9.08 -11.04 -9.54
C GLY A 404 9.36 -10.22 -10.81
N GLN A 405 8.76 -10.58 -11.95
CA GLN A 405 8.99 -9.95 -13.26
C GLN A 405 8.22 -8.65 -13.44
N MET A 406 6.99 -8.58 -12.91
CA MET A 406 6.16 -7.37 -12.91
C MET A 406 5.33 -7.26 -11.63
N ALA A 407 4.77 -6.08 -11.36
CA ALA A 407 3.76 -5.93 -10.32
C ALA A 407 2.49 -6.75 -10.70
N PRO A 408 1.92 -7.57 -9.80
CA PRO A 408 0.62 -8.21 -10.04
C PRO A 408 -0.48 -7.19 -10.34
N GLN A 409 -1.47 -7.57 -11.15
CA GLN A 409 -2.52 -6.68 -11.66
C GLN A 409 -3.92 -7.06 -11.07
N PRO A 410 -4.18 -6.83 -9.76
CA PRO A 410 -5.44 -7.21 -9.13
C PRO A 410 -6.65 -6.36 -9.54
N GLN A 411 -6.42 -5.21 -10.19
CA GLN A 411 -7.45 -4.23 -10.58
C GLN A 411 -8.22 -4.58 -11.87
N TYR A 412 -7.83 -5.65 -12.56
CA TYR A 412 -8.51 -6.21 -13.73
C TYR A 412 -9.10 -7.57 -13.38
N THR A 413 -10.34 -7.82 -13.83
CA THR A 413 -10.99 -9.15 -13.80
C THR A 413 -10.21 -10.19 -14.60
N THR A 414 -10.58 -11.47 -14.48
CA THR A 414 -10.03 -12.54 -15.32
C THR A 414 -10.30 -12.27 -16.80
N LYS A 415 -11.49 -11.75 -17.16
CA LYS A 415 -11.82 -11.40 -18.55
C LYS A 415 -10.95 -10.25 -19.07
N GLU A 416 -10.84 -9.14 -18.33
CA GLU A 416 -10.00 -7.99 -18.72
C GLU A 416 -8.51 -8.39 -18.87
N LYS A 417 -8.00 -9.33 -18.04
CA LYS A 417 -6.66 -9.90 -18.22
C LYS A 417 -6.51 -10.69 -19.52
N TYR A 418 -7.54 -11.41 -19.97
CA TYR A 418 -7.50 -12.11 -21.25
C TYR A 418 -7.76 -11.21 -22.45
N ASP A 419 -8.57 -10.16 -22.31
CA ASP A 419 -8.75 -9.13 -23.34
C ASP A 419 -7.38 -8.51 -23.70
N VAL A 420 -6.56 -8.11 -22.72
CA VAL A 420 -5.21 -7.56 -23.00
C VAL A 420 -4.22 -8.62 -23.53
N ILE A 421 -4.38 -9.90 -23.18
CA ILE A 421 -3.58 -10.98 -23.78
C ILE A 421 -3.96 -11.22 -25.24
N HIS A 422 -5.23 -11.09 -25.61
CA HIS A 422 -5.68 -11.14 -27.00
C HIS A 422 -4.98 -10.05 -27.83
N TYR A 423 -5.03 -8.80 -27.34
CA TYR A 423 -4.34 -7.68 -27.98
C TYR A 423 -2.81 -7.89 -28.09
N ILE A 424 -2.16 -8.36 -27.02
CA ILE A 424 -0.71 -8.63 -27.08
C ILE A 424 -0.37 -9.66 -28.16
N ARG A 425 -1.20 -10.69 -28.34
CA ARG A 425 -0.99 -11.73 -29.36
C ARG A 425 -1.17 -11.20 -30.76
N GLU A 426 -2.32 -10.60 -31.06
CA GLU A 426 -2.66 -10.16 -32.42
C GLU A 426 -1.88 -8.91 -32.87
N THR A 427 -1.36 -8.09 -31.95
CA THR A 427 -0.64 -6.84 -32.28
C THR A 427 0.88 -6.92 -32.10
N PHE A 428 1.42 -7.86 -31.32
CA PHE A 428 2.87 -7.95 -31.08
C PHE A 428 3.50 -9.34 -31.26
N LEU A 429 2.74 -10.43 -31.35
CA LEU A 429 3.32 -11.78 -31.51
C LEU A 429 3.07 -12.34 -32.91
N LYS A 430 1.84 -12.21 -33.41
CA LYS A 430 1.50 -12.39 -34.82
C LYS A 430 2.32 -11.44 -35.70
N ASP A 431 2.74 -11.91 -36.87
CA ASP A 431 3.50 -11.16 -37.89
C ASP A 431 4.86 -10.57 -37.44
N HIS A 432 5.25 -10.72 -36.17
CA HIS A 432 6.36 -9.99 -35.54
C HIS A 432 7.22 -10.82 -34.57
N ASN A 433 6.64 -11.77 -33.83
CA ASN A 433 7.35 -12.65 -32.90
C ASN A 433 6.65 -14.02 -32.78
N GLU A 434 6.49 -14.68 -33.94
CA GLU A 434 5.69 -15.89 -34.06
C GLU A 434 6.25 -17.07 -33.26
N SER A 435 7.55 -17.07 -32.99
CA SER A 435 8.23 -18.07 -32.14
C SER A 435 7.67 -18.14 -30.71
N GLU A 436 7.02 -17.07 -30.24
CA GLU A 436 6.33 -17.03 -28.94
C GLU A 436 4.80 -17.07 -29.11
N LEU A 437 4.25 -17.04 -30.35
CA LEU A 437 2.80 -17.14 -30.62
C LEU A 437 2.31 -18.58 -30.46
N THR A 438 2.05 -19.00 -29.22
CA THR A 438 1.48 -20.33 -28.94
C THR A 438 0.14 -20.52 -29.67
N LYS A 439 0.00 -21.59 -30.47
CA LYS A 439 -1.26 -21.94 -31.16
C LYS A 439 -2.35 -22.31 -30.14
N ILE A 440 -3.56 -21.77 -30.34
CA ILE A 440 -4.75 -22.11 -29.56
C ILE A 440 -5.55 -23.12 -30.39
N ASN A 441 -5.92 -24.24 -29.77
CA ASN A 441 -6.77 -25.28 -30.33
C ASN A 441 -7.51 -26.01 -29.18
N ASP A 442 -8.42 -26.91 -29.50
CA ASP A 442 -9.26 -27.60 -28.51
C ASP A 442 -8.42 -28.43 -27.54
N SER A 443 -7.33 -29.03 -28.02
CA SER A 443 -6.36 -29.74 -27.17
C SER A 443 -5.66 -28.82 -26.16
N TYR A 444 -5.47 -27.54 -26.44
CA TYR A 444 -5.02 -26.55 -25.46
C TYR A 444 -6.15 -26.11 -24.53
N LEU A 445 -7.33 -25.77 -25.10
CA LEU A 445 -8.48 -25.28 -24.34
C LEU A 445 -8.99 -26.31 -23.31
N ALA A 446 -9.08 -27.59 -23.69
CA ALA A 446 -9.51 -28.68 -22.82
C ALA A 446 -8.59 -28.90 -21.60
N LYS A 447 -7.31 -28.47 -21.66
CA LYS A 447 -6.34 -28.58 -20.56
C LYS A 447 -6.39 -27.41 -19.58
N LEU A 448 -7.24 -26.41 -19.81
CA LEU A 448 -7.36 -25.24 -18.94
C LEU A 448 -8.26 -25.51 -17.73
N PRO A 449 -8.03 -24.85 -16.58
CA PRO A 449 -8.89 -24.98 -15.41
C PRO A 449 -10.35 -24.64 -15.70
N LEU A 450 -11.24 -25.56 -15.32
CA LEU A 450 -12.68 -25.34 -15.39
C LEU A 450 -13.13 -24.33 -14.35
N GLY A 451 -14.00 -23.41 -14.77
CA GLY A 451 -14.62 -22.43 -13.89
C GLY A 451 -15.72 -23.05 -13.03
N MET A 452 -15.79 -22.63 -11.76
CA MET A 452 -16.84 -22.99 -10.80
C MET A 452 -18.21 -22.46 -11.25
N SER A 453 -19.27 -23.24 -11.06
CA SER A 453 -20.66 -22.80 -11.27
C SER A 453 -21.23 -22.16 -10.00
N THR A 454 -20.83 -22.62 -8.81
CA THR A 454 -21.35 -22.15 -7.52
C THR A 454 -20.80 -20.79 -7.08
N LYS A 455 -19.71 -20.31 -7.67
CA LYS A 455 -19.05 -19.05 -7.30
C LYS A 455 -18.38 -18.37 -8.49
N LYS A 456 -18.94 -17.23 -8.91
CA LYS A 456 -18.42 -16.37 -9.98
C LYS A 456 -17.49 -15.27 -9.44
N GLU A 457 -16.57 -14.78 -10.27
CA GLU A 457 -15.84 -13.54 -10.00
C GLU A 457 -16.80 -12.35 -9.91
N LYS A 458 -16.56 -11.42 -8.97
CA LYS A 458 -17.38 -10.21 -8.85
C LYS A 458 -17.00 -9.23 -9.98
N PRO A 459 -17.97 -8.58 -10.66
CA PRO A 459 -17.67 -7.56 -11.65
C PRO A 459 -16.95 -6.38 -11.00
N ARG A 460 -16.04 -5.74 -11.75
CA ARG A 460 -15.31 -4.56 -11.29
C ARG A 460 -16.27 -3.38 -11.09
N ILE A 461 -16.42 -2.94 -9.85
CA ILE A 461 -17.15 -1.70 -9.53
C ILE A 461 -16.35 -0.53 -10.11
N LYS A 462 -16.84 0.06 -11.21
CA LYS A 462 -16.27 1.27 -11.82
C LYS A 462 -16.54 2.49 -10.91
N ARG A 463 -15.67 2.70 -9.92
CA ARG A 463 -15.51 4.01 -9.27
C ARG A 463 -14.64 4.90 -10.18
N ALA A 464 -14.84 6.21 -10.13
CA ALA A 464 -13.90 7.14 -10.75
C ALA A 464 -12.51 7.02 -10.09
N PRO A 465 -11.41 7.25 -10.83
CA PRO A 465 -10.07 7.35 -10.26
C PRO A 465 -9.99 8.36 -9.12
N GLN A 466 -9.17 8.09 -8.09
CA GLN A 466 -9.20 8.89 -6.86
C GLN A 466 -8.83 10.37 -7.09
N TYR A 467 -7.99 10.68 -8.07
CA TYR A 467 -7.64 12.06 -8.44
C TYR A 467 -8.80 12.83 -9.10
N LEU A 468 -9.84 12.16 -9.61
CA LEU A 468 -11.09 12.81 -10.06
C LEU A 468 -12.13 12.95 -8.95
N LEU A 469 -11.97 12.20 -7.85
CA LEU A 469 -12.81 12.28 -6.65
C LEU A 469 -12.29 13.32 -5.67
N GLN A 470 -10.97 13.45 -5.51
CA GLN A 470 -10.34 14.38 -4.59
C GLN A 470 -10.71 15.84 -4.90
N ASP A 471 -11.17 16.54 -3.86
CA ASP A 471 -11.24 17.99 -3.80
C ASP A 471 -9.84 18.51 -3.44
N PHE A 472 -9.16 19.22 -4.36
CA PHE A 472 -7.83 19.80 -4.12
C PHE A 472 -7.89 21.21 -3.49
N GLY A 473 -9.08 21.72 -3.15
CA GLY A 473 -9.32 23.15 -2.94
C GLY A 473 -9.46 23.89 -4.27
N ASN A 474 -9.71 25.20 -4.22
CA ASN A 474 -9.88 26.04 -5.43
C ASN A 474 -8.56 26.38 -6.14
N THR A 475 -7.41 26.03 -5.55
CA THR A 475 -6.07 26.33 -6.05
C THR A 475 -5.21 25.07 -6.10
N LEU A 476 -4.38 24.92 -7.14
CA LEU A 476 -3.44 23.81 -7.30
C LEU A 476 -2.09 24.32 -7.83
N PHE A 477 -1.03 24.11 -7.06
CA PHE A 477 0.35 24.27 -7.46
C PHE A 477 0.81 23.03 -8.24
N TRP A 478 1.14 23.17 -9.53
CA TRP A 478 1.56 22.06 -10.40
C TRP A 478 2.23 22.52 -11.69
N THR A 479 3.13 21.71 -12.25
CA THR A 479 3.63 21.92 -13.63
C THR A 479 2.51 21.64 -14.63
N LEU A 480 2.06 22.67 -15.36
CA LEU A 480 0.94 22.57 -16.29
C LEU A 480 1.33 23.00 -17.70
N GLN A 481 1.13 22.11 -18.67
CA GLN A 481 1.29 22.44 -20.07
C GLN A 481 0.09 23.25 -20.58
N VAL A 482 0.38 24.42 -21.14
CA VAL A 482 -0.57 25.23 -21.92
C VAL A 482 -0.56 24.74 -23.37
N ASP A 483 0.62 24.67 -24.01
CA ASP A 483 0.80 24.27 -25.41
C ASP A 483 2.14 23.55 -25.65
N LYS A 484 2.38 23.07 -26.87
CA LYS A 484 3.53 22.20 -27.26
C LYS A 484 4.92 22.73 -26.83
N ALA A 485 5.07 24.03 -26.63
CA ALA A 485 6.28 24.66 -26.06
C ALA A 485 5.99 25.65 -24.91
N ASN A 486 4.74 25.79 -24.47
CA ASN A 486 4.32 26.71 -23.41
C ASN A 486 3.90 25.90 -22.18
N ILE A 487 4.71 25.94 -21.12
CA ILE A 487 4.48 25.20 -19.87
C ILE A 487 4.67 26.19 -18.72
N ALA A 488 3.71 26.25 -17.80
CA ALA A 488 3.93 26.87 -16.50
C ALA A 488 4.68 25.86 -15.64
N GLN A 489 6.00 26.04 -15.46
CA GLN A 489 6.83 25.04 -14.79
C GLN A 489 6.50 24.98 -13.28
N LYS A 490 6.24 26.15 -12.69
CA LYS A 490 5.70 26.30 -11.34
C LYS A 490 4.32 26.97 -11.42
N GLY A 491 3.37 26.23 -11.95
CA GLY A 491 2.02 26.72 -12.22
C GLY A 491 1.20 26.88 -10.94
N ILE A 492 0.55 28.04 -10.76
CA ILE A 492 -0.52 28.23 -9.78
C ILE A 492 -1.84 28.27 -10.55
N ALA A 493 -2.56 27.15 -10.58
CA ALA A 493 -3.88 27.06 -11.19
C ALA A 493 -4.98 27.45 -10.18
N ILE A 494 -5.97 28.19 -10.64
CA ILE A 494 -7.04 28.77 -9.81
C ILE A 494 -8.40 28.55 -10.50
N ARG A 495 -9.39 28.07 -9.74
CA ARG A 495 -10.81 28.01 -10.14
C ARG A 495 -11.45 29.39 -10.04
N MET A 496 -12.17 29.80 -11.08
CA MET A 496 -12.81 31.13 -11.17
C MET A 496 -14.31 31.12 -10.94
N ASP A 497 -14.98 29.99 -11.17
CA ASP A 497 -16.41 29.81 -10.91
C ASP A 497 -16.68 29.29 -9.49
N ASN A 498 -17.76 29.78 -8.87
CA ASN A 498 -18.16 29.34 -7.53
C ASN A 498 -18.83 27.96 -7.55
N GLY A 499 -18.42 27.06 -6.65
CA GLY A 499 -19.09 25.78 -6.44
C GLY A 499 -18.30 24.79 -5.56
N PRO A 500 -18.92 23.68 -5.14
CA PRO A 500 -18.26 22.66 -4.32
C PRO A 500 -17.25 21.81 -5.12
N GLY A 501 -16.41 21.06 -4.41
CA GLY A 501 -15.50 20.05 -4.97
C GLY A 501 -14.18 20.58 -5.53
N GLY A 502 -13.84 21.84 -5.24
CA GLY A 502 -12.57 22.45 -5.60
C GLY A 502 -12.33 22.56 -7.12
N ILE A 503 -11.07 22.74 -7.50
CA ILE A 503 -10.63 23.04 -8.87
C ILE A 503 -11.04 21.97 -9.89
N THR A 504 -11.20 20.71 -9.47
CA THR A 504 -11.56 19.57 -10.34
C THR A 504 -13.05 19.52 -10.72
N LYS A 505 -13.85 20.45 -10.18
CA LYS A 505 -15.29 20.61 -10.46
C LYS A 505 -15.64 22.02 -10.96
N GLY A 506 -14.62 22.80 -11.32
CA GLY A 506 -14.79 24.09 -11.98
C GLY A 506 -15.30 23.97 -13.42
N LYS A 507 -15.54 25.14 -14.01
CA LYS A 507 -15.84 25.38 -15.42
C LYS A 507 -14.94 26.45 -16.04
N SER A 508 -14.32 27.31 -15.23
CA SER A 508 -13.42 28.38 -15.69
C SER A 508 -12.20 28.48 -14.79
N TRP A 509 -11.01 28.66 -15.38
CA TRP A 509 -9.74 28.64 -14.66
C TRP A 509 -8.74 29.68 -15.17
N MET A 510 -7.82 30.08 -14.29
CA MET A 510 -6.65 30.90 -14.59
C MET A 510 -5.38 30.19 -14.11
N LEU A 511 -4.28 30.34 -14.85
CA LEU A 511 -2.99 29.72 -14.55
C LEU A 511 -1.89 30.77 -14.53
N TYR A 512 -1.25 30.93 -13.38
CA TYR A 512 -0.05 31.75 -13.22
C TYR A 512 1.21 30.88 -13.25
N ASP A 513 2.36 31.46 -13.55
CA ASP A 513 3.67 30.77 -13.53
C ASP A 513 4.63 31.56 -12.64
N HIS A 514 4.83 31.12 -11.40
CA HIS A 514 5.41 31.97 -10.34
C HIS A 514 6.94 32.15 -10.44
N ASP A 515 7.57 31.53 -11.45
CA ASP A 515 8.93 31.85 -11.89
C ASP A 515 9.01 33.20 -12.66
N THR A 516 7.90 33.68 -13.23
CA THR A 516 7.82 34.94 -14.03
C THR A 516 6.65 35.87 -13.66
N MET A 517 5.78 35.40 -12.75
CA MET A 517 4.45 35.94 -12.40
C MET A 517 3.47 36.13 -13.56
N ARG A 518 3.76 35.62 -14.77
CA ARG A 518 2.83 35.72 -15.91
C ARG A 518 1.53 34.96 -15.66
N LEU A 519 0.43 35.52 -16.14
CA LEU A 519 -0.80 34.77 -16.43
C LEU A 519 -0.55 33.95 -17.70
N ALA A 520 -0.23 32.66 -17.56
CA ALA A 520 0.08 31.76 -18.65
C ALA A 520 -1.16 31.39 -19.50
N ALA A 521 -2.33 31.25 -18.87
CA ALA A 521 -3.59 30.96 -19.56
C ALA A 521 -4.85 31.36 -18.76
N CYS A 522 -5.93 31.65 -19.49
CA CYS A 522 -7.32 31.63 -19.03
C CYS A 522 -8.12 30.67 -19.92
N TRP A 523 -8.90 29.74 -19.35
CA TRP A 523 -9.65 28.75 -20.12
C TRP A 523 -10.94 28.31 -19.43
N SER A 524 -11.85 27.71 -20.20
CA SER A 524 -13.09 27.11 -19.70
C SER A 524 -13.37 25.73 -20.30
N GLY A 525 -14.30 24.97 -19.71
CA GLY A 525 -14.79 23.72 -20.27
C GLY A 525 -15.32 22.74 -19.22
N ASP A 526 -15.63 21.52 -19.66
CA ASP A 526 -16.16 20.47 -18.79
C ASP A 526 -15.10 19.74 -17.94
N GLN A 527 -13.81 19.97 -18.22
CA GLN A 527 -12.69 19.31 -17.56
C GLN A 527 -11.57 20.32 -17.29
N PHE A 528 -11.00 20.29 -16.09
CA PHE A 528 -9.91 21.18 -15.68
C PHE A 528 -8.60 20.93 -16.48
N VAL A 529 -8.15 19.68 -16.49
CA VAL A 529 -6.89 19.23 -17.12
C VAL A 529 -7.01 17.80 -17.65
N ASP A 530 -6.17 17.48 -18.61
CA ASP A 530 -5.73 16.10 -18.88
C ASP A 530 -4.79 15.65 -17.77
N TRP A 531 -5.24 14.68 -16.97
CA TRP A 531 -4.57 14.20 -15.77
C TRP A 531 -3.40 13.22 -16.03
N ARG A 532 -2.95 13.02 -17.27
CA ARG A 532 -1.82 12.11 -17.56
C ARG A 532 -0.56 12.47 -16.78
N GLY A 533 -0.06 11.51 -15.99
CA GLY A 533 1.23 11.56 -15.31
C GLY A 533 1.31 10.63 -14.09
N ILE A 534 2.53 10.27 -13.70
CA ILE A 534 2.84 9.34 -12.60
C ILE A 534 2.09 9.63 -11.28
N ALA A 535 1.79 10.91 -10.99
CA ALA A 535 1.07 11.28 -9.78
C ALA A 535 -0.41 10.85 -9.79
N PHE A 536 -1.04 10.72 -10.94
CA PHE A 536 -2.50 10.60 -11.08
C PHE A 536 -2.91 9.28 -11.72
N ASP A 537 -2.80 9.14 -13.04
CA ASP A 537 -3.14 7.92 -13.78
C ASP A 537 -2.01 6.87 -13.77
N GLY A 538 -0.77 7.30 -13.50
CA GLY A 538 0.41 6.44 -13.48
C GLY A 538 1.23 6.47 -14.78
N SER A 539 0.81 7.22 -15.80
CA SER A 539 1.52 7.27 -17.09
C SER A 539 2.92 7.91 -16.96
N HIS A 540 3.91 7.33 -17.64
CA HIS A 540 5.31 7.79 -17.62
C HIS A 540 5.65 8.55 -18.91
N GLY A 541 6.53 9.54 -18.82
CA GLY A 541 6.94 10.37 -19.97
C GLY A 541 5.87 11.36 -20.47
N THR A 542 4.72 11.37 -19.82
CA THR A 542 3.60 12.32 -19.93
C THR A 542 3.68 13.36 -18.80
N HIS A 543 2.92 14.44 -18.94
CA HIS A 543 2.66 15.44 -17.91
C HIS A 543 1.29 16.07 -18.13
N THR A 544 0.80 16.76 -17.10
CA THR A 544 -0.54 17.32 -17.01
C THR A 544 -0.69 18.53 -17.93
N SER A 545 -1.78 18.59 -18.70
CA SER A 545 -2.04 19.63 -19.70
C SER A 545 -3.42 20.25 -19.50
N ILE A 546 -3.59 21.56 -19.74
CA ILE A 546 -4.93 22.17 -19.73
C ILE A 546 -5.76 21.69 -20.94
N VAL A 547 -7.09 21.63 -20.76
CA VAL A 547 -8.04 21.19 -21.80
C VAL A 547 -9.28 22.08 -21.81
N GLY A 548 -10.00 22.11 -22.93
CA GLY A 548 -11.12 23.04 -23.16
C GLY A 548 -10.69 24.30 -23.90
N ASP A 549 -11.55 25.32 -23.87
CA ASP A 549 -11.47 26.51 -24.69
C ASP A 549 -10.56 27.56 -24.05
N LYS A 550 -9.49 27.93 -24.74
CA LYS A 550 -8.47 28.88 -24.27
C LYS A 550 -8.83 30.30 -24.69
N HIS A 551 -9.36 31.09 -23.76
CA HIS A 551 -9.80 32.48 -24.00
C HIS A 551 -8.66 33.49 -23.98
N TYR A 552 -7.54 33.14 -23.34
CA TYR A 552 -6.29 33.88 -23.36
C TYR A 552 -5.10 32.95 -23.08
N THR A 553 -3.94 33.21 -23.70
CA THR A 553 -2.65 32.59 -23.33
C THR A 553 -1.50 33.58 -23.50
N SER A 554 -0.43 33.42 -22.72
CA SER A 554 0.80 34.22 -22.87
C SER A 554 2.04 33.34 -23.10
N PRO A 555 3.08 33.82 -23.81
CA PRO A 555 4.35 33.10 -23.97
C PRO A 555 5.08 32.93 -22.63
N ASN A 556 6.01 31.98 -22.53
CA ASN A 556 6.85 31.78 -21.35
C ASN A 556 7.97 32.83 -21.27
N LEU A 557 7.60 34.07 -20.90
CA LEU A 557 8.48 35.24 -20.78
C LEU A 557 8.14 36.02 -19.50
N PRO A 558 9.03 36.92 -19.02
CA PRO A 558 8.76 37.82 -17.89
C PRO A 558 7.47 38.64 -18.09
N MET A 559 6.62 38.72 -17.06
CA MET A 559 5.42 39.55 -17.12
C MET A 559 5.70 41.03 -16.85
N TRP A 560 6.62 41.31 -15.94
CA TRP A 560 7.08 42.66 -15.65
C TRP A 560 8.41 42.92 -16.33
N ALA A 561 8.63 44.14 -16.83
CA ALA A 561 9.96 44.57 -17.19
C ALA A 561 10.84 44.66 -15.94
N ASN A 562 12.15 44.57 -16.11
CA ASN A 562 13.10 44.78 -15.04
C ASN A 562 12.97 46.24 -14.54
N PRO A 563 12.75 46.47 -13.23
CA PRO A 563 12.50 47.82 -12.70
C PRO A 563 13.72 48.75 -12.80
N GLU A 564 14.92 48.20 -12.98
CA GLU A 564 16.16 48.97 -13.16
C GLU A 564 16.42 49.35 -14.62
N THR A 565 16.13 48.45 -15.57
CA THR A 565 16.48 48.66 -16.99
C THR A 565 15.29 49.01 -17.88
N GLY A 566 14.05 48.80 -17.41
CA GLY A 566 12.83 48.99 -18.19
C GLY A 566 12.67 48.05 -19.39
N LYS A 567 13.44 46.95 -19.44
CA LYS A 567 13.46 45.92 -20.51
C LYS A 567 12.87 44.58 -20.04
N PHE A 568 12.58 43.68 -20.98
CA PHE A 568 12.02 42.34 -20.73
C PHE A 568 13.01 41.19 -21.00
N ASP A 569 14.31 41.48 -20.98
CA ASP A 569 15.38 40.54 -21.33
C ASP A 569 15.42 39.36 -20.34
N ASP A 570 15.13 38.14 -20.78
CA ASP A 570 14.90 37.00 -19.88
C ASP A 570 16.23 36.43 -19.33
N VAL A 571 16.56 36.80 -18.08
CA VAL A 571 17.80 36.40 -17.39
C VAL A 571 17.67 35.10 -16.57
N ARG A 572 16.59 34.32 -16.76
CA ARG A 572 16.45 33.00 -16.11
C ARG A 572 17.53 32.03 -16.58
N VAL A 573 17.78 30.97 -15.80
CA VAL A 573 18.81 29.97 -16.11
C VAL A 573 18.45 29.25 -17.41
N ILE A 574 19.27 29.42 -18.45
CA ILE A 574 19.13 28.68 -19.69
C ILE A 574 19.61 27.23 -19.46
N GLY A 575 18.69 26.28 -19.60
CA GLY A 575 18.97 24.85 -19.48
C GLY A 575 19.78 24.31 -20.66
N ARG A 576 20.36 23.11 -20.51
CA ARG A 576 21.13 22.39 -21.55
C ARG A 576 20.30 22.03 -22.80
N ASP A 577 19.00 22.33 -22.82
CA ASP A 577 18.08 22.22 -23.96
C ASP A 577 17.65 23.59 -24.53
N GLY A 578 18.33 24.67 -24.16
CA GLY A 578 18.13 26.02 -24.71
C GLY A 578 16.92 26.78 -24.18
N ARG A 579 16.33 26.35 -23.05
CA ARG A 579 15.09 26.92 -22.49
C ARG A 579 15.33 27.64 -21.16
N PRO A 580 14.63 28.75 -20.86
CA PRO A 580 14.72 29.43 -19.57
C PRO A 580 13.96 28.69 -18.46
N TYR A 581 14.57 28.60 -17.27
CA TYR A 581 14.04 27.91 -16.10
C TYR A 581 14.37 28.61 -14.78
N GLY A 582 13.52 28.44 -13.77
CA GLY A 582 13.69 29.02 -12.43
C GLY A 582 13.13 30.43 -12.32
N PRO A 583 13.08 30.98 -11.09
CA PRO A 583 12.56 32.31 -10.87
C PRO A 583 13.47 33.37 -11.49
N LEU A 584 12.85 34.49 -11.87
CA LEU A 584 13.58 35.74 -12.10
C LEU A 584 14.32 36.18 -10.81
N PRO A 585 15.37 37.02 -10.93
CA PRO A 585 16.07 37.55 -9.76
C PRO A 585 15.10 38.24 -8.81
N ARG A 586 15.21 37.97 -7.50
CA ARG A 586 14.24 38.43 -6.49
C ARG A 586 14.08 39.95 -6.40
N GLN A 587 15.08 40.72 -6.85
CA GLN A 587 15.01 42.20 -6.94
C GLN A 587 14.24 42.70 -8.17
N TRP A 588 14.00 41.84 -9.17
CA TRP A 588 13.14 42.14 -10.32
C TRP A 588 11.71 41.68 -10.03
N VAL A 589 11.47 40.37 -9.85
CA VAL A 589 10.17 39.82 -9.46
C VAL A 589 10.38 38.70 -8.44
N HIS A 590 9.58 38.70 -7.37
CA HIS A 590 9.65 37.67 -6.32
C HIS A 590 8.25 37.29 -5.86
N PHE A 591 7.83 36.06 -6.16
CA PHE A 591 6.64 35.47 -5.57
C PHE A 591 6.80 35.41 -4.05
N LYS A 592 5.81 35.91 -3.30
CA LYS A 592 5.85 35.96 -1.83
C LYS A 592 4.87 34.99 -1.19
N ALA A 593 3.61 34.97 -1.63
CA ALA A 593 2.61 34.07 -1.06
C ALA A 593 1.37 33.88 -1.94
N LEU A 594 0.63 32.81 -1.67
CA LEU A 594 -0.80 32.72 -1.95
C LEU A 594 -1.56 32.94 -0.64
N GLU A 595 -2.43 33.94 -0.60
CA GLU A 595 -3.29 34.26 0.54
C GLU A 595 -4.74 33.83 0.25
N HIS A 596 -5.51 33.54 1.29
CA HIS A 596 -6.93 33.20 1.20
C HIS A 596 -7.75 34.18 2.04
N HIS A 597 -8.54 35.04 1.39
CA HIS A 597 -9.41 36.04 2.04
C HIS A 597 -10.85 35.81 1.59
N ASP A 598 -11.76 35.59 2.52
CA ASP A 598 -13.13 35.11 2.30
C ASP A 598 -13.30 34.04 1.19
N GLY A 599 -12.42 33.03 1.19
CA GLY A 599 -12.38 31.97 0.18
C GLY A 599 -11.77 32.36 -1.17
N TYR A 600 -11.50 33.65 -1.44
CA TYR A 600 -10.82 34.12 -2.64
C TYR A 600 -9.30 33.98 -2.52
N PRO A 601 -8.62 33.43 -3.55
CA PRO A 601 -7.16 33.42 -3.61
C PRO A 601 -6.61 34.78 -4.06
N VAL A 602 -5.71 35.36 -3.25
CA VAL A 602 -4.97 36.59 -3.58
C VAL A 602 -3.50 36.25 -3.71
N ILE A 603 -2.88 36.63 -4.82
CA ILE A 603 -1.48 36.35 -5.12
C ILE A 603 -0.63 37.54 -4.64
N ARG A 604 0.32 37.31 -3.74
CA ARG A 604 1.26 38.34 -3.25
C ARG A 604 2.64 38.16 -3.85
N TYR A 605 3.20 39.22 -4.41
CA TYR A 605 4.56 39.26 -4.94
C TYR A 605 5.16 40.68 -4.88
N THR A 606 6.46 40.83 -5.16
CA THR A 606 7.08 42.15 -5.35
C THR A 606 7.60 42.34 -6.77
N VAL A 607 7.67 43.60 -7.20
CA VAL A 607 8.29 44.05 -8.46
C VAL A 607 9.18 45.25 -8.14
N GLY A 608 10.48 45.04 -8.04
CA GLY A 608 11.37 46.01 -7.39
C GLY A 608 10.94 46.27 -5.94
N ASP A 609 10.77 47.54 -5.58
CA ASP A 609 10.25 47.99 -4.28
C ASP A 609 8.72 47.86 -4.16
N CYS A 610 8.00 47.73 -5.29
CA CYS A 610 6.54 47.67 -5.31
C CYS A 610 6.04 46.35 -4.74
N ASN A 611 5.27 46.41 -3.66
CA ASN A 611 4.49 45.28 -3.19
C ASN A 611 3.19 45.20 -4.01
N ILE A 612 2.89 44.04 -4.59
CA ILE A 612 1.68 43.80 -5.38
C ILE A 612 0.87 42.67 -4.73
N ARG A 613 -0.39 42.97 -4.42
CA ARG A 613 -1.43 41.96 -4.16
C ARG A 613 -2.33 41.92 -5.38
N GLU A 614 -2.63 40.72 -5.86
CA GLU A 614 -3.35 40.52 -7.12
C GLU A 614 -4.53 39.58 -6.93
N LEU A 615 -5.72 40.04 -7.31
CA LEU A 615 -6.96 39.26 -7.27
C LEU A 615 -7.33 38.81 -8.69
N PRO A 616 -7.30 37.49 -8.98
CA PRO A 616 -7.92 36.91 -10.16
C PRO A 616 -9.45 37.02 -10.05
N GLY A 617 -10.13 37.30 -11.17
CA GLY A 617 -11.59 37.38 -11.23
C GLY A 617 -12.16 36.91 -12.57
N ILE A 618 -13.49 36.77 -12.62
CA ILE A 618 -14.24 36.63 -13.87
C ILE A 618 -14.78 38.00 -14.30
N GLY A 619 -14.96 38.22 -15.60
CA GLY A 619 -15.63 39.43 -16.09
C GLY A 619 -17.15 39.30 -16.06
N LYS A 620 -17.85 40.38 -16.44
CA LYS A 620 -19.33 40.40 -16.52
C LYS A 620 -19.84 39.63 -17.73
N GLU A 621 -19.07 39.60 -18.81
CA GLU A 621 -19.40 38.88 -20.05
C GLU A 621 -18.93 37.42 -19.99
N PRO A 622 -19.66 36.47 -20.60
CA PRO A 622 -19.23 35.08 -20.70
C PRO A 622 -17.81 34.92 -21.25
N ASN A 623 -17.06 33.96 -20.71
CA ASN A 623 -15.67 33.65 -21.10
C ASN A 623 -14.65 34.80 -20.95
N THR A 624 -15.00 35.90 -20.27
CA THR A 624 -14.06 36.98 -19.96
C THR A 624 -13.49 36.84 -18.54
N PHE A 625 -12.24 37.26 -18.35
CA PHE A 625 -11.50 37.12 -17.09
C PHE A 625 -10.90 38.47 -16.68
N THR A 626 -10.67 38.67 -15.39
CA THR A 626 -10.11 39.91 -14.85
C THR A 626 -8.92 39.65 -13.94
N ARG A 627 -8.01 40.61 -13.86
CA ARG A 627 -6.91 40.64 -12.87
C ARG A 627 -6.87 42.02 -12.24
N THR A 628 -7.10 42.10 -10.94
CA THR A 628 -7.10 43.36 -10.19
C THR A 628 -5.80 43.47 -9.41
N PHE A 629 -5.05 44.54 -9.65
CA PHE A 629 -3.74 44.79 -9.08
C PHE A 629 -3.87 45.87 -8.01
N PHE A 630 -3.56 45.52 -6.77
CA PHE A 630 -3.40 46.46 -5.66
C PHE A 630 -1.90 46.71 -5.48
N CYS A 631 -1.44 47.85 -6.00
CA CYS A 631 -0.03 48.22 -6.01
C CYS A 631 0.30 49.12 -4.82
N GLY A 632 1.37 48.78 -4.11
CA GLY A 632 2.00 49.64 -3.11
C GLY A 632 2.70 50.85 -3.74
N PRO A 633 3.31 51.72 -2.91
CA PRO A 633 4.24 52.74 -3.40
C PRO A 633 5.41 52.11 -4.18
N THR A 634 5.96 52.85 -5.13
CA THR A 634 7.14 52.47 -5.91
C THR A 634 7.89 53.69 -6.39
N SER A 635 9.22 53.65 -6.29
CA SER A 635 10.13 54.74 -6.68
C SER A 635 10.34 54.88 -8.19
N LYS A 636 9.98 53.88 -8.99
CA LYS A 636 10.28 53.81 -10.43
C LYS A 636 9.04 53.47 -11.27
N PRO A 637 8.92 53.97 -12.51
CA PRO A 637 7.86 53.53 -13.42
C PRO A 637 8.02 52.04 -13.76
N LEU A 638 6.96 51.27 -13.56
CA LEU A 638 6.94 49.83 -13.86
C LEU A 638 6.29 49.58 -15.23
N LYS A 639 6.68 48.51 -15.92
CA LYS A 639 6.04 48.09 -17.17
C LYS A 639 5.49 46.68 -17.06
N LEU A 640 4.20 46.53 -17.34
CA LEU A 640 3.46 45.28 -17.35
C LEU A 640 3.20 44.84 -18.79
N ARG A 641 3.69 43.66 -19.16
CA ARG A 641 3.32 42.97 -20.40
C ARG A 641 1.88 42.45 -20.27
N LEU A 642 0.97 42.99 -21.09
CA LEU A 642 -0.44 42.61 -21.09
C LEU A 642 -0.70 41.39 -21.98
N ASP A 643 -0.10 41.37 -23.17
CA ASP A 643 -0.07 40.23 -24.09
C ASP A 643 1.30 40.16 -24.81
N LYS A 644 1.40 39.56 -26.00
CA LYS A 644 2.69 39.47 -26.71
C LYS A 644 3.25 40.83 -27.11
N ASP A 645 2.40 41.73 -27.59
CA ASP A 645 2.78 42.95 -28.29
C ASP A 645 2.27 44.23 -27.55
N ASN A 646 1.42 44.06 -26.53
CA ASN A 646 0.86 45.14 -25.70
C ASN A 646 1.57 45.28 -24.33
N ILE A 647 2.00 46.51 -23.99
CA ILE A 647 2.69 46.84 -22.73
C ILE A 647 2.01 48.05 -22.08
N HIS A 648 1.59 47.90 -20.83
CA HIS A 648 1.12 49.00 -19.97
C HIS A 648 2.29 49.56 -19.15
N THR A 649 2.36 50.88 -18.99
CA THR A 649 3.34 51.55 -18.12
C THR A 649 2.62 52.20 -16.94
N LEU A 650 3.07 51.86 -15.73
CA LEU A 650 2.57 52.36 -14.46
C LEU A 650 3.55 53.46 -13.99
N PRO A 651 3.08 54.63 -13.53
CA PRO A 651 3.96 55.68 -13.03
C PRO A 651 4.60 55.29 -11.68
N ALA A 652 5.72 55.92 -11.35
CA ALA A 652 6.21 55.95 -9.97
C ALA A 652 5.18 56.63 -9.07
N SER A 653 4.99 56.15 -7.83
CA SER A 653 3.96 56.64 -6.92
C SER A 653 4.36 56.50 -5.46
N GLN A 654 4.15 57.56 -4.68
CA GLN A 654 4.29 57.54 -3.21
C GLN A 654 2.99 57.09 -2.50
N LYS A 655 1.92 56.78 -3.25
CA LYS A 655 0.63 56.31 -2.74
C LYS A 655 0.27 54.95 -3.34
N MET A 656 -0.46 54.14 -2.58
CA MET A 656 -1.07 52.92 -3.13
C MET A 656 -2.08 53.26 -4.23
N PHE A 657 -2.20 52.39 -5.24
CA PHE A 657 -3.12 52.56 -6.35
C PHE A 657 -3.64 51.22 -6.89
N THR A 658 -4.78 51.27 -7.57
CA THR A 658 -5.48 50.07 -8.06
C THR A 658 -5.88 50.22 -9.52
N PHE A 659 -5.66 49.19 -10.31
CA PHE A 659 -6.19 49.04 -11.68
C PHE A 659 -6.56 47.58 -11.94
N ALA A 660 -7.27 47.31 -13.03
CA ALA A 660 -7.47 45.93 -13.51
C ALA A 660 -7.15 45.79 -14.99
N VAL A 661 -6.91 44.53 -15.38
CA VAL A 661 -6.82 44.09 -16.77
C VAL A 661 -7.95 43.12 -17.06
N LEU A 662 -8.72 43.41 -18.11
CA LEU A 662 -9.71 42.52 -18.72
C LEU A 662 -9.03 41.63 -19.77
N TYR A 663 -9.37 40.35 -19.79
CA TYR A 663 -8.94 39.38 -20.78
C TYR A 663 -10.18 38.86 -21.51
N ALA A 664 -10.26 39.13 -22.81
CA ALA A 664 -11.40 38.82 -23.66
C ALA A 664 -10.95 38.61 -25.11
N ASN A 665 -11.53 37.63 -25.81
CA ASN A 665 -11.29 37.37 -27.24
C ASN A 665 -9.78 37.27 -27.60
N GLY A 666 -8.98 36.60 -26.76
CA GLY A 666 -7.54 36.44 -26.93
C GLY A 666 -6.68 37.67 -26.62
N LYS A 667 -7.27 38.80 -26.23
CA LYS A 667 -6.58 40.08 -25.97
C LYS A 667 -6.66 40.50 -24.51
N ALA A 668 -5.76 41.39 -24.09
CA ALA A 668 -5.70 41.97 -22.76
C ALA A 668 -5.79 43.51 -22.83
N SER A 669 -6.61 44.14 -21.98
CA SER A 669 -6.79 45.60 -21.91
C SER A 669 -6.96 46.10 -20.48
N VAL A 670 -6.40 47.26 -20.15
CA VAL A 670 -6.60 47.90 -18.83
C VAL A 670 -7.99 48.52 -18.76
N ILE A 671 -8.66 48.35 -17.62
CA ILE A 671 -9.99 48.91 -17.33
C ILE A 671 -9.96 49.81 -16.08
N PRO A 672 -10.86 50.80 -15.97
CA PRO A 672 -10.89 51.73 -14.82
C PRO A 672 -11.21 51.04 -13.50
N SER A 673 -10.67 51.57 -12.40
CA SER A 673 -10.83 51.00 -11.05
C SER A 673 -12.28 50.94 -10.55
N LYS A 674 -13.13 51.85 -11.02
CA LYS A 674 -14.58 51.91 -10.72
C LYS A 674 -15.40 50.76 -11.31
N ASP A 675 -14.89 50.06 -12.33
CA ASP A 675 -15.64 49.04 -13.08
C ASP A 675 -15.38 47.61 -12.56
N ILE A 676 -14.59 47.50 -11.49
CA ILE A 676 -14.12 46.27 -10.84
C ILE A 676 -15.00 45.92 -9.63
N SER A 677 -15.11 44.62 -9.32
CA SER A 677 -15.50 44.15 -7.99
C SER A 677 -14.61 44.76 -6.89
N ALA A 678 -15.18 45.00 -5.70
CA ALA A 678 -14.41 45.42 -4.54
C ALA A 678 -13.31 44.40 -4.17
N ALA A 679 -12.26 44.85 -3.48
CA ALA A 679 -11.28 43.96 -2.88
C ALA A 679 -11.96 42.95 -1.92
N PRO A 680 -11.41 41.73 -1.74
CA PRO A 680 -11.92 40.82 -0.73
C PRO A 680 -11.80 41.49 0.64
N GLY A 681 -12.85 41.36 1.46
CA GLY A 681 -12.79 41.86 2.84
C GLY A 681 -11.68 41.16 3.62
N ALA A 682 -11.17 41.81 4.67
CA ALA A 682 -10.19 41.22 5.59
C ALA A 682 -10.77 40.09 6.47
N ALA A 683 -11.90 39.49 6.07
CA ALA A 683 -12.54 38.39 6.74
C ALA A 683 -11.91 37.07 6.30
N LEU A 684 -11.50 36.26 7.28
CA LEU A 684 -10.99 34.91 7.05
C LEU A 684 -12.15 33.93 7.25
N SER A 685 -12.27 32.91 6.40
CA SER A 685 -13.39 31.97 6.44
C SER A 685 -12.95 30.52 6.18
N ASN A 686 -13.41 29.61 7.06
CA ASN A 686 -13.06 28.18 7.05
C ASN A 686 -13.44 27.52 5.72
N ARG A 687 -12.44 27.13 4.91
CA ARG A 687 -12.66 26.39 3.66
C ARG A 687 -12.87 24.90 3.95
N PHE A 688 -12.17 24.34 4.94
CA PHE A 688 -12.22 22.92 5.29
C PHE A 688 -13.17 22.67 6.47
N LYS A 689 -14.46 22.90 6.26
CA LYS A 689 -15.51 22.76 7.29
C LYS A 689 -15.53 21.38 7.95
N GLY A 690 -15.04 21.31 9.19
CA GLY A 690 -15.13 20.16 10.09
C GLY A 690 -13.85 19.34 10.24
N ARG A 691 -13.93 18.29 11.06
CA ARG A 691 -12.83 17.34 11.32
C ARG A 691 -13.31 15.92 11.03
N THR A 692 -12.45 15.08 10.47
CA THR A 692 -12.71 13.64 10.32
C THR A 692 -11.92 12.84 11.36
N THR A 693 -12.25 11.56 11.55
CA THR A 693 -11.76 10.78 12.69
C THR A 693 -11.46 9.35 12.30
N SER A 694 -10.44 8.78 12.92
CA SER A 694 -10.03 7.39 12.74
C SER A 694 -9.54 6.80 14.06
N GLU A 695 -8.99 5.58 14.04
CA GLU A 695 -8.62 4.84 15.25
C GLU A 695 -7.15 4.38 15.20
N ILE A 696 -6.52 4.25 16.36
CA ILE A 696 -5.25 3.58 16.54
C ILE A 696 -5.54 2.09 16.70
N VAL A 697 -5.05 1.27 15.76
CA VAL A 697 -5.06 -0.19 15.90
C VAL A 697 -3.73 -0.59 16.55
N PRO A 698 -3.72 -1.03 17.82
CA PRO A 698 -2.48 -1.39 18.52
C PRO A 698 -1.84 -2.65 17.92
N GLY A 699 -0.51 -2.66 17.87
CA GLY A 699 0.28 -3.85 17.54
C GLY A 699 0.47 -4.76 18.75
N ASP A 700 0.65 -6.06 18.45
CA ASP A 700 1.04 -7.10 19.42
C ASP A 700 2.46 -6.85 19.96
N ASP A 701 2.60 -6.98 21.28
CA ASP A 701 3.81 -6.70 22.04
C ASP A 701 4.69 -7.96 22.26
N SER A 702 4.31 -9.12 21.71
CA SER A 702 5.06 -10.39 21.81
C SER A 702 6.41 -10.41 21.06
N ALA A 703 6.60 -9.52 20.09
CA ALA A 703 7.83 -9.39 19.28
C ALA A 703 8.79 -8.32 19.88
N PRO A 704 10.04 -8.18 19.38
CA PRO A 704 10.94 -7.08 19.77
C PRO A 704 10.42 -5.69 19.37
N TYR A 705 9.63 -5.63 18.30
CA TYR A 705 8.97 -4.42 17.82
C TYR A 705 7.50 -4.67 17.57
N ALA A 706 6.66 -3.79 18.11
CA ALA A 706 5.22 -3.80 17.94
C ALA A 706 4.78 -2.64 17.05
N ILE A 707 3.88 -2.89 16.10
CA ILE A 707 3.46 -1.92 15.07
C ILE A 707 2.03 -1.49 15.32
N ASP A 708 1.85 -0.30 15.90
CA ASP A 708 0.54 0.34 15.96
C ASP A 708 0.25 1.02 14.62
N THR A 709 -0.91 0.75 14.03
CA THR A 709 -1.37 1.49 12.83
C THR A 709 -2.22 2.67 13.27
N LEU A 710 -1.70 3.89 13.09
CA LEU A 710 -2.46 5.12 13.20
C LEU A 710 -3.29 5.24 11.93
N THR A 711 -4.53 4.74 11.94
CA THR A 711 -5.28 4.56 10.70
C THR A 711 -5.58 5.91 10.05
N LEU A 712 -5.46 5.95 8.72
CA LEU A 712 -5.81 7.15 7.94
C LEU A 712 -7.35 7.22 7.81
N PRO A 713 -7.95 8.42 7.67
CA PRO A 713 -9.38 8.56 7.46
C PRO A 713 -9.88 7.69 6.29
N ALA A 714 -10.91 6.88 6.55
CA ALA A 714 -11.48 5.99 5.54
C ALA A 714 -12.09 6.82 4.40
N MET A 715 -11.93 6.37 3.14
CA MET A 715 -12.31 7.18 1.97
C MET A 715 -13.81 7.52 1.93
N ASP A 716 -14.67 6.64 2.45
CA ASP A 716 -16.11 6.85 2.62
C ASP A 716 -16.48 7.82 3.76
N LYS A 717 -15.51 8.15 4.63
CA LYS A 717 -15.63 9.08 5.77
C LYS A 717 -14.74 10.33 5.63
N ASN A 718 -14.11 10.50 4.47
CA ASN A 718 -13.26 11.64 4.13
C ASN A 718 -14.05 12.59 3.20
N PRO A 719 -14.61 13.71 3.71
CA PRO A 719 -15.53 14.53 2.93
C PRO A 719 -14.86 15.19 1.72
N TRP A 720 -13.56 15.47 1.79
CA TRP A 720 -12.77 16.02 0.68
C TRP A 720 -12.25 14.96 -0.30
N GLN A 721 -12.55 13.67 -0.08
CA GLN A 721 -12.05 12.54 -0.88
C GLN A 721 -10.51 12.52 -1.06
N SER A 722 -9.78 13.14 -0.12
CA SER A 722 -8.33 13.33 -0.23
C SER A 722 -7.61 11.99 -0.32
N TRP A 723 -6.74 11.85 -1.33
CA TRP A 723 -5.97 10.64 -1.52
C TRP A 723 -4.83 10.60 -0.49
N MET A 724 -5.10 9.98 0.65
CA MET A 724 -4.20 9.91 1.82
C MET A 724 -2.93 9.08 1.55
N ARG A 725 -2.06 9.57 0.65
CA ARG A 725 -0.73 9.06 0.32
C ARG A 725 0.30 9.86 1.11
N SER A 726 0.40 9.57 2.41
CA SER A 726 1.25 10.25 3.38
C SER A 726 2.73 10.18 3.00
N THR A 727 3.44 11.30 3.11
CA THR A 727 4.82 11.47 2.64
C THR A 727 5.75 12.19 3.61
N GLY A 728 5.25 12.77 4.69
CA GLY A 728 6.04 13.38 5.75
C GLY A 728 5.26 13.42 7.07
N VAL A 729 5.98 13.48 8.17
CA VAL A 729 5.43 13.68 9.52
C VAL A 729 6.42 14.45 10.40
N ASP A 730 5.95 15.40 11.18
CA ASP A 730 6.69 16.00 12.29
C ASP A 730 5.75 16.39 13.44
N PHE A 731 6.30 16.60 14.64
CA PHE A 731 5.52 16.75 15.89
C PHE A 731 5.41 18.19 16.39
N PHE A 732 4.25 18.56 16.92
CA PHE A 732 4.10 19.81 17.67
C PHE A 732 4.71 19.67 19.08
N LYS A 733 5.06 20.81 19.69
CA LYS A 733 5.47 20.90 21.10
C LYS A 733 4.45 20.17 21.99
N ASN A 734 4.94 19.34 22.92
CA ASN A 734 4.20 18.36 23.75
C ASN A 734 3.84 17.00 23.11
N GLY A 735 3.96 16.83 21.79
CA GLY A 735 3.83 15.52 21.14
C GLY A 735 2.41 14.93 21.04
N LYS A 736 1.38 15.59 21.57
CA LYS A 736 -0.02 15.12 21.45
C LYS A 736 -0.57 15.21 20.01
N SER A 737 0.10 15.97 19.16
CA SER A 737 -0.32 16.25 17.79
C SER A 737 0.87 16.22 16.82
N ALA A 738 0.60 15.85 15.56
CA ALA A 738 1.57 15.89 14.46
C ALA A 738 1.00 16.60 13.23
N ALA A 739 1.87 17.21 12.43
CA ALA A 739 1.57 17.62 11.07
C ALA A 739 1.95 16.50 10.09
N VAL A 740 1.07 16.16 9.14
CA VAL A 740 1.25 15.09 8.16
C VAL A 740 0.93 15.61 6.76
N CYS A 741 1.90 15.57 5.84
CA CYS A 741 1.69 15.93 4.43
C CYS A 741 1.39 14.70 3.56
N THR A 742 0.71 14.92 2.42
CA THR A 742 0.46 13.90 1.40
C THR A 742 1.01 14.33 0.03
N TRP A 743 1.37 13.35 -0.79
CA TRP A 743 1.89 13.56 -2.14
C TRP A 743 0.91 14.25 -3.11
N ASN A 744 -0.37 14.36 -2.73
CA ASN A 744 -1.42 15.03 -3.51
C ASN A 744 -1.64 16.50 -3.11
N GLY A 745 -0.77 17.07 -2.27
CA GLY A 745 -0.80 18.50 -1.96
C GLY A 745 -1.48 18.88 -0.65
N ASP A 746 -1.92 17.89 0.13
CA ASP A 746 -2.62 18.14 1.39
C ASP A 746 -1.67 18.14 2.59
N VAL A 747 -1.99 18.97 3.58
CA VAL A 747 -1.40 18.92 4.92
C VAL A 747 -2.52 18.83 5.97
N TRP A 748 -2.28 17.99 6.97
CA TRP A 748 -3.22 17.65 8.03
C TRP A 748 -2.58 17.82 9.40
N ILE A 749 -3.35 18.27 10.38
CA ILE A 749 -3.01 18.11 11.79
C ILE A 749 -3.76 16.90 12.34
N VAL A 750 -3.04 16.03 13.04
CA VAL A 750 -3.54 14.80 13.65
C VAL A 750 -3.38 14.90 15.16
N ASP A 751 -4.48 15.03 15.88
CA ASP A 751 -4.52 15.09 17.34
C ASP A 751 -4.75 13.68 17.95
N GLY A 752 -4.10 13.41 19.09
CA GLY A 752 -4.29 12.19 19.88
C GLY A 752 -3.27 11.08 19.61
N ILE A 753 -2.21 11.34 18.85
CA ILE A 753 -1.22 10.34 18.42
C ILE A 753 -0.46 9.67 19.58
N ASN A 754 -0.36 10.37 20.72
CA ASN A 754 0.33 9.92 21.93
C ASN A 754 -0.44 8.85 22.73
N GLN A 755 -1.69 8.53 22.35
CA GLN A 755 -2.47 7.46 22.99
C GLN A 755 -1.95 6.06 22.58
N ARG A 756 -2.11 5.05 23.45
CA ARG A 756 -1.76 3.64 23.15
C ARG A 756 -2.70 3.03 22.10
N GLU A 757 -3.97 3.38 22.19
CA GLU A 757 -5.12 2.93 21.39
C GLU A 757 -6.18 4.06 21.36
N GLY A 758 -7.33 3.84 20.71
CA GLY A 758 -8.44 4.80 20.73
C GLY A 758 -8.45 5.76 19.53
N LYS A 759 -9.00 6.97 19.72
CA LYS A 759 -9.43 7.85 18.63
C LYS A 759 -8.37 8.88 18.21
N LEU A 760 -8.13 8.97 16.90
CA LEU A 760 -7.40 10.05 16.24
C LEU A 760 -8.39 11.07 15.64
N THR A 761 -8.07 12.36 15.73
CA THR A 761 -8.85 13.43 15.09
C THR A 761 -8.00 14.15 14.07
N TRP A 762 -8.52 14.32 12.85
CA TRP A 762 -7.83 14.85 11.68
C TRP A 762 -8.50 16.14 11.22
N GLN A 763 -7.75 17.24 11.23
CA GLN A 763 -8.12 18.50 10.59
C GLN A 763 -7.27 18.68 9.33
N ARG A 764 -7.91 18.97 8.19
CA ARG A 764 -7.20 19.40 6.97
C ARG A 764 -6.87 20.87 7.14
N ILE A 765 -5.62 21.26 6.89
CA ILE A 765 -5.15 22.64 7.11
C ILE A 765 -4.77 23.35 5.82
N CYS A 766 -4.25 22.60 4.85
CA CYS A 766 -3.84 23.08 3.53
C CYS A 766 -4.14 22.02 2.47
N SER A 767 -4.35 22.45 1.23
CA SER A 767 -4.52 21.57 0.06
C SER A 767 -3.84 22.15 -1.17
N GLY A 768 -3.67 21.34 -2.22
CA GLY A 768 -3.22 21.79 -3.53
C GLY A 768 -1.73 22.12 -3.66
N LEU A 769 -0.88 21.80 -2.68
CA LEU A 769 0.59 21.99 -2.79
C LEU A 769 1.23 21.04 -3.81
N PHE A 770 2.36 21.42 -4.41
CA PHE A 770 2.98 20.62 -5.48
C PHE A 770 3.84 19.47 -4.94
N GLN A 771 3.30 18.25 -4.98
CA GLN A 771 3.98 17.01 -4.57
C GLN A 771 4.76 17.09 -3.22
N PRO A 772 4.13 17.45 -2.08
CA PRO A 772 4.79 17.42 -0.77
C PRO A 772 5.47 16.07 -0.49
N LEU A 773 6.77 16.13 -0.21
CA LEU A 773 7.63 14.95 0.00
C LEU A 773 8.49 15.06 1.26
N GLY A 774 8.12 16.00 2.14
CA GLY A 774 8.68 16.18 3.48
C GLY A 774 8.01 17.35 4.21
N ILE A 775 8.13 17.35 5.53
CA ILE A 775 7.58 18.39 6.41
C ILE A 775 8.51 18.56 7.62
N LYS A 776 8.63 19.78 8.14
CA LYS A 776 9.29 20.11 9.41
C LYS A 776 8.41 21.09 10.18
N ILE A 777 8.36 20.91 11.49
CA ILE A 777 7.95 21.96 12.42
C ILE A 777 9.23 22.60 12.96
N VAL A 778 9.29 23.94 12.94
CA VAL A 778 10.43 24.75 13.41
C VAL A 778 9.87 25.91 14.21
N GLU A 779 10.25 26.01 15.49
CA GLU A 779 9.77 27.03 16.44
C GLU A 779 8.23 27.07 16.69
N GLY A 780 7.48 26.17 16.04
CA GLY A 780 6.02 26.06 16.08
C GLY A 780 5.39 26.12 14.68
N GLU A 781 6.07 26.79 13.76
CA GLU A 781 5.68 27.03 12.38
C GLU A 781 5.85 25.78 11.51
N ILE A 782 4.99 25.61 10.50
CA ILE A 782 4.99 24.43 9.61
C ILE A 782 5.66 24.77 8.27
N TYR A 783 6.73 24.04 7.94
CA TYR A 783 7.45 24.13 6.67
C TYR A 783 7.28 22.83 5.87
N VAL A 784 6.93 22.94 4.59
CA VAL A 784 6.61 21.82 3.71
C VAL A 784 7.54 21.81 2.50
N GLY A 785 8.26 20.72 2.30
CA GLY A 785 9.10 20.51 1.12
C GLY A 785 8.25 20.09 -0.08
N CYS A 786 7.96 21.04 -0.97
CA CYS A 786 7.25 20.83 -2.23
C CYS A 786 8.22 20.77 -3.41
N ARG A 787 7.72 20.47 -4.61
CA ARG A 787 8.52 20.32 -5.84
C ARG A 787 8.91 21.65 -6.49
N ASP A 788 8.28 22.75 -6.09
CA ASP A 788 8.41 24.12 -6.60
C ASP A 788 9.02 25.09 -5.58
N MET A 789 8.72 24.89 -4.29
CA MET A 789 9.16 25.74 -3.18
C MET A 789 9.27 24.95 -1.86
N ILE A 790 9.94 25.55 -0.87
CA ILE A 790 9.62 25.32 0.53
C ILE A 790 8.47 26.26 0.88
N ALA A 791 7.31 25.69 1.20
CA ALA A 791 6.13 26.44 1.61
C ALA A 791 6.08 26.56 3.14
N LYS A 792 5.92 27.77 3.65
CA LYS A 792 5.58 28.02 5.06
C LYS A 792 4.06 28.21 5.17
N LEU A 793 3.42 27.50 6.10
CA LEU A 793 1.98 27.57 6.30
C LEU A 793 1.68 28.44 7.53
N ILE A 794 0.90 29.51 7.34
CA ILE A 794 0.56 30.49 8.37
C ILE A 794 -0.97 30.50 8.60
N ASP A 795 -1.36 30.38 9.86
CA ASP A 795 -2.70 30.62 10.40
C ASP A 795 -2.71 32.03 11.00
N LEU A 796 -3.70 32.86 10.65
CA LEU A 796 -3.83 34.24 11.14
C LEU A 796 -4.92 34.40 12.21
N ASN A 797 -5.75 33.38 12.44
CA ASN A 797 -6.99 33.49 13.22
C ASN A 797 -7.09 32.49 14.40
N GLY A 798 -6.32 31.41 14.38
CA GLY A 798 -6.24 30.39 15.43
C GLY A 798 -7.13 29.16 15.23
N ASP A 799 -7.90 29.07 14.14
CA ASP A 799 -8.73 27.89 13.84
C ASP A 799 -7.94 26.66 13.35
N ARG A 800 -6.63 26.84 13.08
CA ARG A 800 -5.65 25.86 12.57
C ARG A 800 -5.74 25.57 11.07
N GLU A 801 -6.49 26.34 10.28
CA GLU A 801 -6.41 26.35 8.83
C GLU A 801 -5.26 27.25 8.32
N THR A 802 -4.81 27.07 7.09
CA THR A 802 -3.75 27.91 6.49
C THR A 802 -4.36 29.05 5.67
N ASP A 803 -4.32 30.26 6.22
CA ASP A 803 -4.73 31.50 5.55
C ASP A 803 -3.69 31.98 4.53
N ILE A 804 -2.38 31.81 4.82
CA ILE A 804 -1.29 32.18 3.92
C ILE A 804 -0.35 30.98 3.68
N ILE A 805 -0.19 30.63 2.41
CA ILE A 805 0.86 29.74 1.91
C ILE A 805 2.01 30.64 1.43
N GLU A 806 3.00 30.85 2.30
CA GLU A 806 4.15 31.71 2.03
C GLU A 806 5.28 30.93 1.33
N SER A 807 5.85 31.52 0.28
CA SER A 807 7.01 31.00 -0.43
C SER A 807 8.29 31.39 0.34
N PHE A 808 8.69 30.56 1.29
CA PHE A 808 9.91 30.76 2.08
C PHE A 808 11.16 30.66 1.19
N ASN A 809 11.20 29.68 0.27
CA ASN A 809 12.24 29.60 -0.76
C ASN A 809 11.70 28.93 -2.03
N ASN A 810 12.01 29.48 -3.21
CA ASN A 810 11.65 28.90 -4.51
C ASN A 810 12.78 28.91 -5.54
N ASP A 811 14.07 28.90 -5.15
CA ASP A 811 15.18 29.08 -6.10
C ASP A 811 15.37 27.89 -7.07
N HIS A 812 15.05 26.67 -6.61
CA HIS A 812 15.35 25.46 -7.40
C HIS A 812 14.51 25.41 -8.69
N GLN A 813 15.11 24.97 -9.79
CA GLN A 813 14.41 24.91 -11.08
C GLN A 813 13.59 23.62 -11.22
N VAL A 814 12.45 23.72 -11.91
CA VAL A 814 11.52 22.62 -12.19
C VAL A 814 11.35 22.45 -13.69
N THR A 815 11.22 21.21 -14.16
CA THR A 815 10.89 20.89 -15.56
C THR A 815 9.61 20.05 -15.65
N GLU A 816 9.20 19.72 -16.88
CA GLU A 816 8.10 18.82 -17.18
C GLU A 816 8.38 17.34 -16.85
N HIS A 817 9.60 17.03 -16.36
CA HIS A 817 10.03 15.66 -16.16
C HIS A 817 9.38 15.04 -14.92
N PHE A 818 8.69 13.91 -15.09
CA PHE A 818 7.89 13.26 -14.04
C PHE A 818 8.65 12.72 -12.79
N HIS A 819 9.98 12.89 -12.70
CA HIS A 819 10.87 12.11 -11.80
C HIS A 819 11.94 12.94 -11.07
N GLU A 820 11.90 14.27 -11.15
CA GLU A 820 12.89 15.18 -10.55
C GLU A 820 12.56 15.59 -9.11
N PHE A 821 12.00 14.66 -8.32
CA PHE A 821 11.44 14.92 -6.99
C PHE A 821 12.40 15.68 -6.06
N ALA A 822 11.88 16.73 -5.42
CA ALA A 822 12.46 17.27 -4.18
C ALA A 822 12.10 16.33 -3.03
N MET A 823 13.09 15.88 -2.28
CA MET A 823 13.00 14.84 -1.26
C MET A 823 13.71 15.31 0.01
N GLY A 824 12.91 15.85 0.92
CA GLY A 824 13.33 16.43 2.20
C GLY A 824 12.37 16.03 3.33
N LEU A 825 12.25 16.77 4.43
CA LEU A 825 12.91 18.04 4.75
C LEU A 825 13.60 17.88 6.11
N GLN A 826 14.81 18.40 6.23
CA GLN A 826 15.60 18.41 7.47
C GLN A 826 16.04 19.83 7.81
N THR A 827 16.47 20.05 9.05
CA THR A 827 17.02 21.31 9.54
C THR A 827 18.20 21.06 10.47
N ASP A 828 19.17 21.97 10.50
CA ASP A 828 20.26 21.99 11.49
C ASP A 828 19.91 22.86 12.71
N SER A 829 20.88 23.07 13.60
CA SER A 829 20.77 23.93 14.78
C SER A 829 20.97 25.42 14.50
N GLU A 830 21.54 25.78 13.35
CA GLU A 830 21.62 27.18 12.91
C GLU A 830 20.26 27.67 12.43
N GLY A 831 19.49 26.78 11.79
CA GLY A 831 18.16 27.00 11.23
C GLY A 831 18.10 26.84 9.70
N ASN A 832 19.17 26.35 9.05
CA ASN A 832 19.15 26.09 7.61
C ASN A 832 18.31 24.84 7.28
N PHE A 833 17.79 24.76 6.06
CA PHE A 833 16.90 23.70 5.59
C PHE A 833 17.57 22.83 4.52
N TYR A 834 17.34 21.51 4.54
CA TYR A 834 18.03 20.55 3.67
C TYR A 834 17.09 19.55 2.98
N TYR A 835 17.34 19.32 1.69
CA TYR A 835 16.62 18.35 0.84
C TYR A 835 17.48 17.94 -0.37
N ALA A 836 17.21 16.77 -0.94
CA ALA A 836 17.84 16.32 -2.19
C ALA A 836 16.86 16.51 -3.36
N LYS A 837 17.36 16.85 -4.56
CA LYS A 837 16.55 16.91 -5.80
C LYS A 837 17.02 15.87 -6.82
N SER A 838 16.12 14.98 -7.21
CA SER A 838 16.42 13.87 -8.14
C SER A 838 16.79 14.35 -9.55
N ALA A 839 17.58 13.54 -10.27
CA ALA A 839 17.85 13.74 -11.69
C ALA A 839 16.70 13.19 -12.56
N ARG A 840 16.78 13.42 -13.89
CA ARG A 840 15.76 12.96 -14.85
C ARG A 840 15.89 11.45 -15.06
N HIS A 841 14.77 10.74 -15.06
CA HIS A 841 14.76 9.29 -15.29
C HIS A 841 15.24 8.96 -16.70
N ALA A 842 16.38 8.26 -16.80
CA ALA A 842 16.98 7.79 -18.07
C ALA A 842 17.27 8.90 -19.10
N LYS A 843 17.42 10.16 -18.65
CA LYS A 843 17.79 11.31 -19.48
C LYS A 843 18.86 12.13 -18.77
N VAL A 844 19.71 12.80 -19.54
CA VAL A 844 20.65 13.80 -19.00
C VAL A 844 19.87 14.98 -18.41
N ALA A 845 20.37 15.54 -17.31
CA ALA A 845 19.89 16.77 -16.70
C ALA A 845 19.88 17.97 -17.68
N VAL A 846 18.95 18.91 -17.47
CA VAL A 846 18.89 20.18 -18.22
C VAL A 846 19.14 21.42 -17.36
N VAL A 847 18.59 21.47 -16.14
CA VAL A 847 18.82 22.56 -15.16
C VAL A 847 19.76 22.14 -14.01
N PRO A 848 20.50 23.08 -13.38
CA PRO A 848 21.49 22.82 -12.32
C PRO A 848 21.04 21.92 -11.17
N HIS A 849 19.81 22.11 -10.67
CA HIS A 849 19.29 21.37 -9.52
C HIS A 849 18.78 19.95 -9.87
N HIS A 850 19.53 19.17 -10.64
CA HIS A 850 19.21 17.79 -11.00
C HIS A 850 20.27 16.81 -10.48
N GLY A 851 19.89 15.98 -9.51
CA GLY A 851 20.79 14.99 -8.93
C GLY A 851 21.71 15.59 -7.87
N THR A 852 21.15 16.45 -7.02
CA THR A 852 21.88 17.36 -6.12
C THR A 852 21.39 17.25 -4.66
N LEU A 853 22.28 17.41 -3.69
CA LEU A 853 21.93 17.74 -2.30
C LEU A 853 21.94 19.26 -2.13
N LEU A 854 20.92 19.83 -1.48
CA LEU A 854 20.68 21.26 -1.38
C LEU A 854 20.55 21.74 0.07
N ARG A 855 21.12 22.92 0.34
CA ARG A 855 20.90 23.72 1.55
C ARG A 855 20.16 24.99 1.17
N VAL A 856 19.15 25.37 1.95
CA VAL A 856 18.51 26.68 1.94
C VAL A 856 18.87 27.40 3.24
N SER A 857 19.24 28.67 3.15
CA SER A 857 19.61 29.51 4.31
C SER A 857 18.45 29.69 5.29
N LYS A 858 18.76 29.97 6.56
CA LYS A 858 17.78 30.19 7.65
C LYS A 858 16.66 31.20 7.32
N ASP A 859 16.99 32.23 6.55
CA ASP A 859 16.10 33.30 6.10
C ASP A 859 15.37 33.00 4.78
N GLY A 860 15.62 31.85 4.18
CA GLY A 860 15.07 31.42 2.89
C GLY A 860 15.61 32.17 1.67
N THR A 861 16.60 33.08 1.82
CA THR A 861 17.03 33.97 0.72
C THR A 861 17.94 33.31 -0.32
N LYS A 862 18.62 32.21 0.02
CA LYS A 862 19.62 31.56 -0.83
C LYS A 862 19.50 30.02 -0.81
N THR A 863 19.79 29.39 -1.95
CA THR A 863 20.03 27.94 -2.07
C THR A 863 21.48 27.67 -2.50
N ASP A 864 22.14 26.72 -1.84
CA ASP A 864 23.47 26.19 -2.18
C ASP A 864 23.37 24.72 -2.63
N ILE A 865 24.22 24.31 -3.58
CA ILE A 865 24.45 22.90 -3.95
C ILE A 865 25.62 22.36 -3.11
N LEU A 866 25.35 21.33 -2.29
CA LEU A 866 26.36 20.73 -1.40
C LEU A 866 27.01 19.46 -1.94
N ALA A 867 26.34 18.76 -2.86
CA ALA A 867 26.87 17.57 -3.54
C ALA A 867 26.09 17.30 -4.84
N THR A 868 26.72 16.60 -5.79
CA THR A 868 26.15 16.26 -7.11
C THR A 868 26.26 14.77 -7.42
N GLY A 869 25.75 14.33 -8.56
CA GLY A 869 25.89 12.93 -9.01
C GLY A 869 24.94 11.94 -8.35
N PHE A 870 23.80 12.39 -7.83
CA PHE A 870 22.69 11.51 -7.46
C PHE A 870 21.77 11.24 -8.66
N ARG A 871 21.09 10.09 -8.69
CA ARG A 871 20.11 9.75 -9.73
C ARG A 871 18.67 10.04 -9.31
N ALA A 872 18.25 9.49 -8.18
CA ALA A 872 16.85 9.39 -7.80
C ALA A 872 16.71 9.34 -6.27
N ALA A 873 17.41 10.25 -5.59
CA ALA A 873 17.55 10.26 -4.14
C ALA A 873 16.20 10.37 -3.42
N ASN A 874 16.05 9.63 -2.31
CA ASN A 874 14.76 9.40 -1.65
C ASN A 874 14.76 9.82 -0.16
N GLY A 875 15.65 10.73 0.23
CA GLY A 875 15.69 11.33 1.57
C GLY A 875 17.06 11.92 1.91
N VAL A 876 17.11 12.67 2.99
CA VAL A 876 18.34 13.25 3.56
C VAL A 876 18.35 12.98 5.06
N CYS A 877 19.48 12.52 5.58
CA CYS A 877 19.80 12.57 7.00
C CYS A 877 20.90 13.62 7.21
N LEU A 878 20.81 14.40 8.28
CA LEU A 878 21.90 15.25 8.77
C LEU A 878 22.62 14.47 9.89
N ASN A 879 23.94 14.42 9.84
CA ASN A 879 24.77 13.77 10.85
C ASN A 879 25.20 14.77 11.93
N PRO A 880 25.53 14.30 13.15
CA PRO A 880 26.05 15.16 14.23
C PRO A 880 27.37 15.88 13.91
N ASP A 881 28.14 15.40 12.92
CA ASP A 881 29.38 16.02 12.44
C ASP A 881 29.18 17.05 11.31
N GLY A 882 27.92 17.42 11.01
CA GLY A 882 27.57 18.34 9.92
C GLY A 882 27.60 17.73 8.52
N SER A 883 28.05 16.48 8.38
CA SER A 883 27.94 15.73 7.12
C SER A 883 26.52 15.19 6.91
N PHE A 884 26.26 14.54 5.77
CA PHE A 884 24.92 14.08 5.39
C PHE A 884 24.89 12.61 4.99
N ILE A 885 23.70 12.03 4.96
CA ILE A 885 23.46 10.72 4.34
C ILE A 885 22.33 10.84 3.33
N VAL A 886 22.60 10.41 2.10
CA VAL A 886 21.66 10.47 0.97
C VAL A 886 21.53 9.08 0.35
N THR A 887 20.31 8.53 0.33
CA THR A 887 20.03 7.29 -0.42
C THR A 887 19.91 7.57 -1.90
N ASP A 888 20.30 6.61 -2.73
CA ASP A 888 20.13 6.71 -4.18
C ASP A 888 19.87 5.34 -4.82
N GLN A 889 19.19 5.33 -5.96
CA GLN A 889 18.43 4.18 -6.45
C GLN A 889 19.05 3.56 -7.71
N GLU A 890 18.93 2.24 -7.88
CA GLU A 890 19.43 1.50 -9.05
C GLU A 890 18.86 2.05 -10.37
N GLY A 891 19.74 2.23 -11.36
CA GLY A 891 19.38 2.51 -12.74
C GLY A 891 20.61 2.83 -13.59
N HIS A 892 20.46 3.74 -14.54
CA HIS A 892 21.56 4.26 -15.35
C HIS A 892 22.63 4.88 -14.42
N TRP A 893 23.90 4.48 -14.55
CA TRP A 893 25.03 4.88 -13.71
C TRP A 893 24.91 4.56 -12.19
N ASN A 894 23.86 3.86 -11.77
CA ASN A 894 23.68 3.35 -10.41
C ASN A 894 23.54 1.82 -10.47
N PRO A 895 24.63 1.04 -10.35
CA PRO A 895 24.58 -0.41 -10.53
C PRO A 895 23.68 -1.12 -9.52
N LYS A 896 23.52 -0.54 -8.32
CA LYS A 896 22.52 -0.94 -7.31
C LYS A 896 21.95 0.27 -6.56
N ASN A 897 20.97 0.02 -5.69
CA ASN A 897 20.59 0.97 -4.66
C ASN A 897 21.79 1.19 -3.72
N ARG A 898 21.87 2.33 -3.04
CA ARG A 898 23.00 2.67 -2.16
C ARG A 898 22.65 3.66 -1.06
N ILE A 899 23.45 3.66 -0.01
CA ILE A 899 23.51 4.69 1.04
C ILE A 899 24.83 5.44 0.85
N ASN A 900 24.79 6.73 0.54
CA ASN A 900 25.99 7.56 0.38
C ASN A 900 26.24 8.34 1.68
N TRP A 901 27.46 8.29 2.21
CA TRP A 901 27.91 9.28 3.20
C TRP A 901 28.45 10.49 2.42
N VAL A 902 27.90 11.67 2.68
CA VAL A 902 28.07 12.87 1.86
C VAL A 902 28.77 13.94 2.67
N LYS A 903 29.93 14.42 2.18
CA LYS A 903 30.76 15.39 2.89
C LYS A 903 30.12 16.78 2.88
N GLY A 904 29.39 17.11 1.82
CA GLY A 904 28.68 18.38 1.64
C GLY A 904 29.58 19.51 1.14
N THR A 905 30.71 19.20 0.51
CA THR A 905 31.78 20.16 0.21
C THR A 905 31.54 21.01 -1.06
N GLY A 906 30.46 20.80 -1.80
CA GLY A 906 30.07 21.64 -2.93
C GLY A 906 29.72 20.87 -4.21
N VAL A 907 29.78 21.55 -5.36
CA VAL A 907 29.39 20.97 -6.66
C VAL A 907 30.27 19.79 -7.09
N ASP A 908 31.52 19.75 -6.65
CA ASP A 908 32.50 18.72 -6.98
C ASP A 908 32.46 17.51 -6.01
N ASP A 909 31.62 17.55 -4.96
CA ASP A 909 31.34 16.40 -4.11
C ASP A 909 30.44 15.40 -4.86
N PHE A 910 31.05 14.61 -5.76
CA PHE A 910 30.36 13.90 -6.83
C PHE A 910 30.15 12.41 -6.55
N TYR A 911 28.88 11.99 -6.61
CA TYR A 911 28.44 10.62 -6.34
C TYR A 911 28.17 9.79 -7.62
N GLY A 912 28.80 10.11 -8.76
CA GLY A 912 28.99 9.11 -9.84
C GLY A 912 27.85 8.86 -10.83
N ASN A 913 26.65 9.43 -10.66
CA ASN A 913 25.61 9.39 -11.72
C ASN A 913 25.92 10.41 -12.82
N MET A 914 26.49 9.94 -13.93
CA MET A 914 26.88 10.78 -15.09
C MET A 914 25.70 11.44 -15.85
N TYR A 915 24.44 11.20 -15.44
CA TYR A 915 23.25 11.87 -16.00
C TYR A 915 22.72 13.01 -15.09
N GLY A 916 23.36 13.29 -13.96
CA GLY A 916 23.09 14.48 -13.15
C GLY A 916 23.53 15.78 -13.83
N TYR A 917 23.36 16.91 -13.14
CA TYR A 917 23.98 18.17 -13.55
C TYR A 917 25.29 18.37 -12.78
N HIS A 918 26.40 18.17 -13.47
CA HIS A 918 27.77 18.34 -13.00
C HIS A 918 28.68 18.62 -14.20
N ASN A 919 29.94 18.94 -13.91
CA ASN A 919 30.99 19.15 -14.91
C ASN A 919 31.93 17.94 -15.07
N VAL A 920 31.87 16.96 -14.16
CA VAL A 920 32.69 15.72 -14.21
C VAL A 920 32.43 14.96 -15.52
N THR A 921 33.49 14.77 -16.32
CA THR A 921 33.47 14.03 -17.59
C THR A 921 34.05 12.62 -17.47
N ASP A 922 34.98 12.40 -16.54
CA ASP A 922 35.52 11.06 -16.30
C ASP A 922 34.43 10.12 -15.77
N SER A 923 34.32 8.96 -16.41
CA SER A 923 33.37 7.92 -16.05
C SER A 923 34.01 6.74 -15.31
N SER A 924 35.30 6.82 -14.96
CA SER A 924 35.98 5.87 -14.07
C SER A 924 35.29 5.76 -12.71
N ASP A 925 35.44 4.62 -12.02
CA ASP A 925 34.90 4.45 -10.67
C ASP A 925 35.67 5.25 -9.62
N SER A 926 36.93 5.59 -9.87
CA SER A 926 37.76 6.51 -9.07
C SER A 926 37.28 7.96 -9.08
N ALA A 927 36.48 8.38 -10.08
CA ALA A 927 35.88 9.72 -10.12
C ALA A 927 34.68 9.89 -9.16
N MET A 928 34.19 8.82 -8.55
CA MET A 928 32.99 8.81 -7.69
C MET A 928 33.38 8.66 -6.22
N ASN A 929 32.87 9.52 -5.34
CA ASN A 929 32.91 9.27 -3.89
C ASN A 929 32.11 7.99 -3.57
N PRO A 930 32.74 6.93 -3.03
CA PRO A 930 32.08 5.62 -2.90
C PRO A 930 31.06 5.60 -1.75
N PRO A 931 29.92 4.88 -1.91
CA PRO A 931 28.87 4.84 -0.91
C PRO A 931 29.28 4.03 0.33
N LEU A 932 28.62 4.27 1.47
CA LEU A 932 28.72 3.43 2.69
C LEU A 932 28.42 1.96 2.35
N CYS A 933 27.37 1.72 1.56
CA CYS A 933 27.09 0.41 0.99
C CYS A 933 26.29 0.43 -0.31
N TRP A 934 26.45 -0.64 -1.10
CA TRP A 934 25.57 -1.04 -2.19
C TRP A 934 24.53 -2.07 -1.72
N ILE A 935 23.32 -1.99 -2.25
CA ILE A 935 22.15 -2.72 -1.75
C ILE A 935 21.44 -3.41 -2.92
N THR A 936 21.43 -4.75 -2.91
CA THR A 936 20.75 -5.54 -3.95
C THR A 936 19.24 -5.43 -3.83
N ASN A 937 18.53 -5.26 -4.96
CA ASN A 937 17.09 -4.99 -5.02
C ASN A 937 16.19 -6.07 -4.37
N ALA A 938 16.71 -7.28 -4.22
CA ALA A 938 16.04 -8.38 -3.53
C ALA A 938 16.03 -8.19 -2.00
N PHE A 939 17.03 -7.49 -1.46
CA PHE A 939 17.17 -7.18 -0.05
C PHE A 939 16.39 -5.92 0.33
N ASP A 940 16.65 -4.80 -0.36
CA ASP A 940 15.76 -3.62 -0.41
C ASP A 940 15.62 -3.12 -1.85
N ARG A 941 14.36 -3.02 -2.30
CA ARG A 941 14.00 -2.60 -3.65
C ARG A 941 14.12 -1.09 -3.85
N SER A 942 13.94 -0.28 -2.80
CA SER A 942 14.10 1.19 -2.85
C SER A 942 14.22 1.71 -1.41
N PRO A 943 15.44 2.04 -0.93
CA PRO A 943 15.65 2.67 0.37
C PRO A 943 15.07 4.10 0.38
N ALA A 944 15.05 4.77 1.54
CA ALA A 944 14.41 6.08 1.68
C ALA A 944 15.22 6.99 2.63
N GLU A 945 14.56 7.80 3.44
CA GLU A 945 15.24 8.61 4.46
C GLU A 945 15.90 7.70 5.52
N LEU A 946 17.06 8.12 6.03
CA LEU A 946 17.66 7.52 7.21
C LEU A 946 17.40 8.37 8.45
N VAL A 947 17.39 7.73 9.62
CA VAL A 947 17.11 8.36 10.91
C VAL A 947 18.03 7.77 11.96
N TRP A 948 18.80 8.62 12.65
CA TRP A 948 19.56 8.25 13.84
C TRP A 948 18.60 7.96 15.01
N VAL A 949 18.87 6.94 15.82
CA VAL A 949 18.11 6.64 17.04
C VAL A 949 18.60 7.52 18.19
N PRO A 950 17.79 8.46 18.74
CA PRO A 950 18.24 9.37 19.79
C PRO A 950 18.56 8.67 21.12
N GLU A 951 19.48 9.25 21.89
CA GLU A 951 19.86 8.73 23.21
C GLU A 951 18.72 8.73 24.24
N ASN A 952 17.70 9.57 24.08
CA ASN A 952 16.49 9.53 24.91
C ASN A 952 15.42 8.55 24.40
N SER A 953 15.65 7.83 23.30
CA SER A 953 14.68 6.88 22.73
C SER A 953 14.37 5.71 23.67
N ALA A 954 13.14 5.21 23.58
CA ALA A 954 12.71 3.95 24.20
C ALA A 954 13.41 2.72 23.58
N TRP A 955 14.01 2.85 22.39
CA TRP A 955 14.74 1.81 21.67
C TRP A 955 16.14 1.59 22.26
N LYS A 956 16.21 1.30 23.56
CA LYS A 956 17.45 1.29 24.38
C LYS A 956 18.64 0.58 23.75
N SER A 957 18.43 -0.58 23.11
CA SER A 957 19.49 -1.40 22.54
C SER A 957 19.93 -1.00 21.12
N LEU A 958 19.30 0.04 20.54
CA LEU A 958 19.67 0.64 19.25
C LEU A 958 20.02 2.14 19.36
N ARG A 959 20.18 2.70 20.56
CA ARG A 959 20.62 4.11 20.73
C ARG A 959 21.96 4.36 20.03
N GLY A 960 22.11 5.54 19.44
CA GLY A 960 23.25 5.89 18.59
C GLY A 960 23.34 5.11 17.27
N SER A 961 22.45 4.15 17.01
CA SER A 961 22.43 3.41 15.75
C SER A 961 21.73 4.19 14.64
N LEU A 962 22.15 3.95 13.40
CA LEU A 962 21.54 4.50 12.20
C LEU A 962 20.47 3.54 11.66
N LEU A 963 19.29 4.06 11.29
CA LEU A 963 18.21 3.29 10.66
C LEU A 963 18.00 3.73 9.21
N ASN A 964 17.80 2.78 8.29
CA ASN A 964 17.30 3.02 6.93
C ASN A 964 15.83 2.60 6.79
N LEU A 965 15.01 3.49 6.24
CA LEU A 965 13.61 3.24 5.90
C LEU A 965 13.49 2.72 4.46
N SER A 966 12.42 1.97 4.14
CA SER A 966 12.24 1.40 2.80
C SER A 966 10.86 1.68 2.19
N TYR A 967 10.88 2.45 1.11
CA TYR A 967 9.74 2.61 0.22
C TYR A 967 9.46 1.32 -0.55
N GLY A 968 10.52 0.67 -1.04
CA GLY A 968 10.42 -0.48 -1.94
C GLY A 968 9.88 -1.73 -1.27
N ALA A 969 10.16 -1.94 0.02
CA ALA A 969 9.87 -3.17 0.75
C ALA A 969 8.95 -3.00 1.97
N GLY A 970 8.70 -1.78 2.47
CA GLY A 970 7.90 -1.55 3.68
C GLY A 970 8.57 -2.10 4.94
N LYS A 971 9.88 -1.87 5.06
CA LYS A 971 10.76 -2.40 6.10
C LYS A 971 11.57 -1.26 6.74
N VAL A 972 12.15 -1.54 7.90
CA VAL A 972 13.21 -0.73 8.53
C VAL A 972 14.41 -1.65 8.74
N TYR A 973 15.60 -1.08 8.60
CA TYR A 973 16.89 -1.77 8.74
C TYR A 973 17.79 -0.98 9.67
N VAL A 974 18.59 -1.67 10.49
CA VAL A 974 19.75 -1.07 11.15
C VAL A 974 20.91 -1.03 10.16
N VAL A 975 21.72 0.03 10.22
CA VAL A 975 22.84 0.29 9.31
C VAL A 975 24.16 0.25 10.10
N PRO A 976 24.69 -0.94 10.45
CA PRO A 976 25.99 -1.07 11.11
C PRO A 976 27.11 -0.66 10.13
N HIS A 977 28.02 0.18 10.59
CA HIS A 977 29.09 0.78 9.79
C HIS A 977 30.29 1.19 10.65
N GLU A 978 31.40 1.49 9.98
CA GLU A 978 32.65 2.01 10.53
C GLU A 978 33.22 3.13 9.65
N LYS A 979 34.26 3.82 10.14
CA LYS A 979 34.96 4.89 9.43
C LYS A 979 36.47 4.70 9.57
N ILE A 980 37.16 4.44 8.46
CA ILE A 980 38.60 4.19 8.36
C ILE A 980 39.17 5.27 7.43
N ASP A 981 40.19 6.01 7.87
CA ASP A 981 40.85 7.10 7.11
C ASP A 981 39.90 8.08 6.38
N GLY A 982 38.73 8.32 6.99
CA GLY A 982 37.67 9.19 6.45
C GLY A 982 36.69 8.49 5.50
N GLN A 983 37.02 7.32 4.95
CA GLN A 983 36.08 6.47 4.22
C GLN A 983 35.11 5.81 5.20
N VAL A 984 33.83 5.77 4.84
CA VAL A 984 32.79 5.06 5.62
C VAL A 984 32.40 3.79 4.88
N GLN A 985 32.34 2.66 5.59
CA GLN A 985 31.91 1.37 5.04
C GLN A 985 31.00 0.64 6.01
N GLY A 986 30.13 -0.22 5.50
CA GLY A 986 29.14 -0.90 6.33
C GLY A 986 28.07 -1.61 5.53
N GLY A 987 26.92 -1.86 6.15
CA GLY A 987 25.82 -2.58 5.53
C GLY A 987 24.47 -2.34 6.18
N MET A 988 23.51 -3.20 5.87
CA MET A 988 22.15 -3.16 6.39
C MET A 988 21.72 -4.53 6.92
N CYS A 989 21.03 -4.57 8.07
CA CYS A 989 20.30 -5.74 8.55
C CYS A 989 18.84 -5.36 8.85
N GLN A 990 17.87 -6.18 8.44
CA GLN A 990 16.46 -5.90 8.67
C GLN A 990 16.08 -6.00 10.16
N LEU A 991 15.21 -5.11 10.64
CA LEU A 991 14.56 -5.28 11.94
C LEU A 991 13.60 -6.50 11.94
N PRO A 992 13.48 -7.23 13.07
CA PRO A 992 12.75 -8.48 13.17
C PRO A 992 11.22 -8.26 13.31
N PHE A 993 10.61 -7.66 12.29
CA PHE A 993 9.15 -7.50 12.18
C PHE A 993 8.66 -7.72 10.75
N ASP A 994 7.36 -8.03 10.63
CA ASP A 994 6.70 -8.31 9.35
C ASP A 994 6.48 -7.02 8.54
N SER A 995 6.71 -7.08 7.23
CA SER A 995 6.74 -5.86 6.41
C SER A 995 5.39 -5.14 6.30
N LEU A 996 5.43 -3.83 6.44
CA LEU A 996 4.29 -2.92 6.45
C LEU A 996 3.55 -2.92 5.11
N PRO A 997 2.23 -2.66 5.07
CA PRO A 997 1.43 -2.77 3.85
C PRO A 997 1.63 -1.64 2.81
N THR A 998 2.41 -0.62 3.17
CA THR A 998 2.85 0.53 2.36
C THR A 998 4.38 0.52 2.22
N GLY A 999 4.94 1.36 1.36
CA GLY A 999 6.31 1.83 1.60
C GLY A 999 6.36 2.73 2.85
N ILE A 1000 7.52 2.86 3.47
CA ILE A 1000 7.80 3.97 4.41
C ILE A 1000 8.90 4.84 3.81
N MET A 1001 8.71 6.16 3.89
CA MET A 1001 9.57 7.16 3.24
C MET A 1001 10.21 8.12 4.23
N ARG A 1002 9.48 8.49 5.28
CA ARG A 1002 9.92 9.42 6.33
C ARG A 1002 9.52 8.87 7.69
N GLY A 1003 10.23 9.32 8.72
CA GLY A 1003 9.83 9.09 10.10
C GLY A 1003 10.66 9.89 11.09
N ARG A 1004 10.15 10.05 12.30
CA ARG A 1004 10.76 10.82 13.37
C ARG A 1004 10.61 10.05 14.67
N PHE A 1005 11.62 10.12 15.53
CA PHE A 1005 11.45 9.68 16.93
C PHE A 1005 10.67 10.74 17.69
N HIS A 1006 9.67 10.29 18.43
CA HIS A 1006 8.77 11.16 19.17
C HIS A 1006 9.34 11.48 20.55
N SER A 1007 9.44 12.77 20.88
CA SER A 1007 10.16 13.25 22.07
C SER A 1007 9.48 12.94 23.41
N GLY A 1008 8.19 12.58 23.41
CA GLY A 1008 7.43 12.26 24.63
C GLY A 1008 7.47 10.79 25.05
N ASP A 1009 7.30 9.84 24.11
CA ASP A 1009 7.30 8.39 24.39
C ASP A 1009 8.61 7.69 23.96
N GLY A 1010 9.50 8.40 23.26
CA GLY A 1010 10.78 7.89 22.75
C GLY A 1010 10.65 6.88 21.61
N GLN A 1011 9.45 6.67 21.05
CA GLN A 1011 9.18 5.65 20.03
C GLN A 1011 9.29 6.21 18.61
N PHE A 1012 9.46 5.33 17.62
CA PHE A 1012 9.57 5.73 16.21
C PHE A 1012 8.18 5.85 15.58
N TYR A 1013 7.89 6.96 14.91
CA TYR A 1013 6.70 7.09 14.06
C TYR A 1013 7.15 7.25 12.61
N GLY A 1014 6.49 6.53 11.70
CA GLY A 1014 6.84 6.51 10.29
C GLY A 1014 5.62 6.58 9.38
N CYS A 1015 5.80 7.21 8.22
CA CYS A 1015 4.76 7.31 7.19
C CYS A 1015 5.32 7.05 5.78
N GLY A 1016 4.43 6.74 4.86
CA GLY A 1016 4.79 6.54 3.46
C GLY A 1016 3.64 6.01 2.62
N MET A 1017 3.92 5.88 1.33
CA MET A 1017 2.93 5.66 0.29
C MET A 1017 3.30 4.52 -0.67
N TYR A 1018 2.42 4.26 -1.64
CA TYR A 1018 2.76 3.57 -2.88
C TYR A 1018 2.34 4.42 -4.08
N ALA A 1019 3.18 4.43 -5.11
CA ALA A 1019 2.95 5.13 -6.37
C ALA A 1019 3.38 4.27 -7.57
N TRP A 1020 4.68 3.96 -7.71
CA TRP A 1020 5.19 3.04 -8.73
C TRP A 1020 6.31 2.14 -8.19
N ALA A 1021 6.55 1.01 -8.87
CA ALA A 1021 7.73 0.16 -8.71
C ALA A 1021 8.11 -0.34 -7.28
N GLY A 1022 7.16 -0.45 -6.34
CA GLY A 1022 7.35 -1.04 -5.00
C GLY A 1022 6.70 -2.43 -4.80
N ASN A 1023 7.11 -3.15 -3.75
CA ASN A 1023 6.56 -4.46 -3.36
C ASN A 1023 5.27 -4.36 -2.51
N ARG A 1024 5.01 -3.19 -1.92
CA ARG A 1024 3.84 -2.88 -1.08
C ARG A 1024 2.86 -2.01 -1.85
N LYS A 1025 1.55 -2.13 -1.57
CA LYS A 1025 0.49 -1.63 -2.49
C LYS A 1025 -0.63 -0.83 -1.84
N LYS A 1026 -0.68 -0.70 -0.51
CA LYS A 1026 -1.61 0.23 0.12
C LYS A 1026 -1.18 1.66 -0.26
N PRO A 1027 -2.10 2.57 -0.69
CA PRO A 1027 -1.70 3.88 -1.19
C PRO A 1027 -0.97 4.76 -0.18
N GLY A 1028 -1.30 4.65 1.11
CA GLY A 1028 -0.63 5.38 2.19
C GLY A 1028 -0.86 4.79 3.57
N GLY A 1029 -0.02 5.19 4.52
CA GLY A 1029 -0.07 4.75 5.91
C GLY A 1029 0.72 5.62 6.87
N PHE A 1030 0.37 5.51 8.15
CA PHE A 1030 1.00 6.17 9.29
C PHE A 1030 1.04 5.16 10.44
N TYR A 1031 2.19 5.08 11.11
CA TYR A 1031 2.52 3.97 12.01
C TYR A 1031 3.34 4.47 13.19
N ARG A 1032 3.16 3.88 14.36
CA ARG A 1032 4.12 3.93 15.47
C ARG A 1032 4.73 2.54 15.62
N ILE A 1033 6.06 2.46 15.50
CA ILE A 1033 6.82 1.24 15.76
C ILE A 1033 7.42 1.39 17.15
N ARG A 1034 6.97 0.55 18.09
CA ARG A 1034 7.40 0.57 19.48
C ARG A 1034 8.42 -0.53 19.74
N ALA A 1035 9.53 -0.20 20.40
CA ALA A 1035 10.33 -1.23 21.07
C ALA A 1035 9.55 -1.73 22.30
N THR A 1036 9.48 -3.06 22.46
CA THR A 1036 8.73 -3.72 23.54
C THR A 1036 9.59 -4.07 24.75
N GLY A 1037 10.92 -4.09 24.57
CA GLY A 1037 11.89 -4.58 25.56
C GLY A 1037 12.36 -6.02 25.32
N ASN A 1038 11.70 -6.78 24.42
CA ASN A 1038 12.15 -8.10 24.01
C ASN A 1038 13.43 -8.01 23.15
N ALA A 1039 14.37 -8.95 23.33
CA ALA A 1039 15.68 -8.95 22.66
C ALA A 1039 15.56 -8.92 21.12
N ALA A 1040 16.22 -7.96 20.48
CA ALA A 1040 16.17 -7.76 19.04
C ALA A 1040 17.22 -8.59 18.29
N ASN A 1041 18.34 -8.92 18.94
CA ASN A 1041 19.48 -9.67 18.39
C ASN A 1041 19.90 -9.11 17.01
N LEU A 1042 20.17 -7.80 16.96
CA LEU A 1042 20.49 -7.06 15.74
C LEU A 1042 21.99 -6.70 15.70
N PRO A 1043 22.65 -6.78 14.53
CA PRO A 1043 24.01 -6.27 14.38
C PRO A 1043 23.97 -4.74 14.33
N VAL A 1044 24.58 -4.12 15.35
CA VAL A 1044 24.66 -2.66 15.56
C VAL A 1044 26.04 -2.09 15.24
N GLY A 1045 27.06 -2.95 15.16
CA GLY A 1045 28.39 -2.60 14.66
C GLY A 1045 28.92 -3.66 13.70
N LEU A 1046 29.71 -3.25 12.72
CA LEU A 1046 30.33 -4.09 11.71
C LEU A 1046 31.70 -3.47 11.37
N SER A 1047 32.78 -4.23 11.57
CA SER A 1047 34.15 -3.78 11.27
C SER A 1047 34.98 -4.82 10.55
N ALA A 1048 35.68 -4.41 9.50
CA ALA A 1048 36.62 -5.22 8.75
C ALA A 1048 38.07 -5.03 9.24
N SER A 1049 38.90 -6.05 9.01
CA SER A 1049 40.36 -6.04 9.19
C SER A 1049 40.96 -7.18 8.38
N THR A 1050 42.27 -7.22 8.20
CA THR A 1050 42.95 -8.26 7.42
C THR A 1050 42.53 -9.67 7.88
N ASN A 1051 41.90 -10.43 6.98
CA ASN A 1051 41.38 -11.78 7.18
C ASN A 1051 40.30 -11.93 8.29
N THR A 1052 39.72 -10.84 8.80
CA THR A 1052 38.70 -10.89 9.87
C THR A 1052 37.57 -9.88 9.70
N ILE A 1053 36.36 -10.28 10.10
CA ILE A 1053 35.21 -9.37 10.22
C ILE A 1053 34.53 -9.52 11.58
N THR A 1054 34.30 -8.39 12.24
CA THR A 1054 33.76 -8.30 13.59
C THR A 1054 32.34 -7.76 13.54
N VAL A 1055 31.39 -8.48 14.14
CA VAL A 1055 29.99 -8.08 14.21
C VAL A 1055 29.59 -7.91 15.68
N LYS A 1056 29.13 -6.72 16.04
CA LYS A 1056 28.62 -6.40 17.38
C LYS A 1056 27.10 -6.42 17.39
N PHE A 1057 26.51 -7.21 18.28
CA PHE A 1057 25.06 -7.37 18.43
C PHE A 1057 24.49 -6.52 19.57
N SER A 1058 23.20 -6.17 19.45
CA SER A 1058 22.44 -5.43 20.46
C SER A 1058 22.26 -6.17 21.78
N ASP A 1059 22.15 -7.50 21.72
CA ASP A 1059 21.74 -8.40 22.81
C ASP A 1059 22.69 -9.60 22.92
N PRO A 1060 22.82 -10.25 24.09
CA PRO A 1060 23.73 -11.40 24.26
C PRO A 1060 23.22 -12.65 23.54
N LEU A 1061 24.15 -13.40 22.95
CA LEU A 1061 23.91 -14.58 22.13
C LEU A 1061 24.21 -15.89 22.90
N ASP A 1062 23.75 -17.00 22.34
CA ASP A 1062 24.17 -18.35 22.74
C ASP A 1062 25.60 -18.66 22.25
N VAL A 1063 26.42 -19.27 23.09
CA VAL A 1063 27.85 -19.49 22.79
C VAL A 1063 28.05 -20.57 21.73
N ASP A 1064 27.38 -21.72 21.89
CA ASP A 1064 27.61 -22.90 21.06
C ASP A 1064 27.13 -22.68 19.62
N SER A 1065 25.95 -22.09 19.43
CA SER A 1065 25.46 -21.78 18.08
C SER A 1065 26.20 -20.61 17.42
N THR A 1066 26.72 -19.65 18.19
CA THR A 1066 27.42 -18.49 17.62
C THR A 1066 28.88 -18.79 17.26
N THR A 1067 29.56 -19.69 17.99
CA THR A 1067 30.94 -20.11 17.70
C THR A 1067 31.03 -21.25 16.67
N ASN A 1068 29.93 -21.97 16.40
CA ASN A 1068 29.86 -22.95 15.33
C ASN A 1068 29.89 -22.27 13.94
N ILE A 1069 31.01 -22.45 13.21
CA ILE A 1069 31.23 -21.87 11.88
C ILE A 1069 30.17 -22.29 10.83
N ALA A 1070 29.52 -23.46 10.98
CA ALA A 1070 28.49 -23.92 10.05
C ALA A 1070 27.19 -23.09 10.10
N ASN A 1071 27.00 -22.28 11.15
CA ASN A 1071 25.89 -21.34 11.25
C ASN A 1071 26.16 -20.00 10.54
N TRP A 1072 27.34 -19.83 9.94
CA TRP A 1072 27.77 -18.63 9.23
C TRP A 1072 28.03 -18.93 7.75
N SER A 1073 27.41 -18.15 6.87
CA SER A 1073 27.65 -18.20 5.42
C SER A 1073 27.97 -16.79 4.93
N VAL A 1074 29.00 -16.66 4.09
CA VAL A 1074 29.47 -15.39 3.55
C VAL A 1074 29.60 -15.51 2.04
N GLU A 1075 28.97 -14.59 1.32
CA GLU A 1075 28.97 -14.54 -0.15
C GLU A 1075 29.34 -13.13 -0.61
N ALA A 1076 30.33 -12.99 -1.48
CA ALA A 1076 30.78 -11.72 -2.04
C ALA A 1076 30.54 -11.64 -3.56
N TRP A 1077 30.34 -10.44 -4.10
CA TRP A 1077 30.20 -10.21 -5.53
C TRP A 1077 30.62 -8.79 -5.93
N ASP A 1078 30.96 -8.67 -7.21
CA ASP A 1078 31.36 -7.43 -7.85
C ASP A 1078 30.16 -6.83 -8.63
N LEU A 1079 30.21 -5.53 -8.90
CA LEU A 1079 29.20 -4.78 -9.65
C LEU A 1079 29.88 -3.98 -10.79
N LYS A 1080 29.12 -3.49 -11.76
CA LYS A 1080 29.65 -2.65 -12.86
C LYS A 1080 28.82 -1.38 -13.07
N ARG A 1081 29.37 -0.22 -12.69
CA ARG A 1081 28.74 1.09 -12.96
C ARG A 1081 28.88 1.42 -14.44
N THR A 1082 27.75 1.61 -15.13
CA THR A 1082 27.72 1.90 -16.58
C THR A 1082 26.48 2.70 -16.96
N LYS A 1083 26.43 3.20 -18.21
CA LYS A 1083 25.21 3.78 -18.81
C LYS A 1083 24.04 2.80 -19.00
N LYS A 1084 24.17 1.50 -18.68
CA LYS A 1084 23.05 0.54 -18.70
C LYS A 1084 22.24 0.63 -17.40
N TYR A 1085 20.98 0.19 -17.42
CA TYR A 1085 20.15 0.18 -16.21
C TYR A 1085 20.63 -0.92 -15.25
N GLY A 1086 21.21 -0.52 -14.12
CA GLY A 1086 21.62 -1.41 -13.04
C GLY A 1086 22.75 -2.38 -13.41
N SER A 1087 23.03 -3.31 -12.50
CA SER A 1087 24.04 -4.36 -12.67
C SER A 1087 23.47 -5.72 -12.24
N LYS A 1088 23.91 -6.80 -12.91
CA LYS A 1088 23.89 -8.13 -12.28
C LYS A 1088 25.05 -8.22 -11.27
N HIS A 1089 25.05 -9.29 -10.48
CA HIS A 1089 26.26 -9.71 -9.76
C HIS A 1089 27.30 -10.26 -10.76
N TYR A 1090 28.57 -9.99 -10.50
CA TYR A 1090 29.73 -10.53 -11.21
C TYR A 1090 30.66 -11.19 -10.18
N ASN A 1091 31.45 -12.18 -10.60
CA ASN A 1091 32.45 -12.85 -9.73
C ASN A 1091 31.89 -13.30 -8.36
N GLN A 1092 30.62 -13.70 -8.36
CA GLN A 1092 29.85 -14.09 -7.18
C GLN A 1092 30.42 -15.40 -6.62
N ARG A 1093 30.81 -15.38 -5.34
CA ARG A 1093 31.68 -16.37 -4.70
C ARG A 1093 31.37 -16.51 -3.22
N GLU A 1094 31.45 -17.72 -2.69
CA GLU A 1094 31.42 -17.95 -1.24
C GLU A 1094 32.80 -17.72 -0.62
N TRP A 1095 32.83 -17.28 0.64
CA TRP A 1095 34.05 -17.04 1.42
C TRP A 1095 34.04 -17.86 2.71
N ASN A 1096 35.16 -18.54 2.99
CA ASN A 1096 35.20 -19.58 4.01
C ASN A 1096 35.47 -19.03 5.42
N VAL A 1097 34.46 -19.08 6.29
CA VAL A 1097 34.65 -18.85 7.74
C VAL A 1097 35.45 -20.01 8.33
N LYS A 1098 36.69 -19.75 8.76
CA LYS A 1098 37.58 -20.75 9.38
C LYS A 1098 37.52 -20.78 10.90
N LYS A 1099 37.08 -19.69 11.53
CA LYS A 1099 36.93 -19.56 12.99
C LYS A 1099 35.85 -18.52 13.29
N ALA A 1100 35.09 -18.74 14.37
CA ALA A 1100 34.15 -17.77 14.92
C ALA A 1100 34.39 -17.66 16.43
N ALA A 1101 34.87 -16.50 16.90
CA ALA A 1101 35.25 -16.25 18.30
C ALA A 1101 34.33 -15.20 18.94
N LEU A 1102 33.57 -15.60 19.95
CA LEU A 1102 32.61 -14.75 20.67
C LEU A 1102 33.27 -14.09 21.89
N SER A 1103 33.00 -12.82 22.11
CA SER A 1103 33.47 -12.04 23.27
C SER A 1103 32.86 -12.49 24.60
N PRO A 1104 33.49 -12.21 25.76
CA PRO A 1104 32.96 -12.59 27.08
C PRO A 1104 31.59 -11.99 27.42
N ASP A 1105 31.23 -10.82 26.89
CA ASP A 1105 29.89 -10.23 27.03
C ASP A 1105 28.81 -10.91 26.17
N ARG A 1106 29.23 -11.87 25.33
CA ARG A 1106 28.44 -12.62 24.35
C ARG A 1106 27.75 -11.76 23.29
N LYS A 1107 28.25 -10.55 23.00
CA LYS A 1107 27.68 -9.65 21.97
C LYS A 1107 28.53 -9.46 20.72
N THR A 1108 29.83 -9.72 20.77
CA THR A 1108 30.75 -9.39 19.67
C THR A 1108 31.39 -10.65 19.11
N ILE A 1109 31.06 -11.01 17.88
CA ILE A 1109 31.57 -12.19 17.19
C ILE A 1109 32.62 -11.77 16.16
N THR A 1110 33.81 -12.35 16.23
CA THR A 1110 34.88 -12.17 15.24
C THR A 1110 34.95 -13.40 14.36
N LEU A 1111 34.72 -13.24 13.05
CA LEU A 1111 34.82 -14.29 12.05
C LEU A 1111 36.18 -14.19 11.34
N THR A 1112 36.97 -15.26 11.33
CA THR A 1112 38.19 -15.34 10.52
C THR A 1112 37.85 -15.88 9.14
N ILE A 1113 38.13 -15.09 8.11
CA ILE A 1113 37.82 -15.35 6.69
C ILE A 1113 39.10 -15.06 5.89
N PRO A 1114 39.90 -16.08 5.53
CA PRO A 1114 41.19 -15.88 4.85
C PRO A 1114 41.09 -15.21 3.48
N ASP A 1115 39.94 -15.37 2.82
CA ASP A 1115 39.68 -14.87 1.47
C ASP A 1115 39.12 -13.42 1.46
N LEU A 1116 39.02 -12.76 2.63
CA LEU A 1116 38.39 -11.46 2.82
C LEU A 1116 39.19 -10.34 2.14
N ALA A 1117 38.51 -9.58 1.28
CA ALA A 1117 39.09 -8.46 0.54
C ALA A 1117 38.04 -7.34 0.32
N PRO A 1118 38.44 -6.14 -0.14
CA PRO A 1118 37.51 -5.14 -0.63
C PRO A 1118 36.55 -5.71 -1.68
N THR A 1119 35.26 -5.42 -1.53
CA THR A 1119 34.18 -5.89 -2.40
C THR A 1119 33.02 -4.92 -2.41
N TRP A 1120 32.48 -4.64 -3.60
CA TRP A 1120 31.32 -3.74 -3.75
C TRP A 1120 30.07 -4.30 -3.07
N GLY A 1121 29.94 -5.63 -2.98
CA GLY A 1121 28.89 -6.24 -2.20
C GLY A 1121 29.30 -7.55 -1.55
N MET A 1122 28.73 -7.77 -0.37
CA MET A 1122 28.81 -9.01 0.39
C MET A 1122 27.48 -9.23 1.13
N SER A 1123 27.15 -10.49 1.40
CA SER A 1123 26.20 -10.84 2.44
C SER A 1123 26.82 -11.75 3.49
N ILE A 1124 26.47 -11.49 4.76
CA ILE A 1124 26.80 -12.34 5.91
C ILE A 1124 25.47 -12.87 6.45
N THR A 1125 25.26 -14.17 6.34
CA THR A 1125 24.08 -14.86 6.89
C THR A 1125 24.48 -15.60 8.17
N ALA A 1126 23.75 -15.31 9.26
CA ALA A 1126 23.90 -15.95 10.56
C ALA A 1126 22.64 -16.74 10.90
N ASN A 1127 22.78 -18.01 11.30
CA ASN A 1127 21.70 -18.90 11.74
C ASN A 1127 21.97 -19.40 13.16
N ILE A 1128 21.93 -18.47 14.11
CA ILE A 1128 22.39 -18.65 15.50
C ILE A 1128 21.19 -18.76 16.46
N LYS A 1129 21.43 -18.77 17.77
CA LYS A 1129 20.41 -18.62 18.81
C LYS A 1129 20.67 -17.39 19.70
N ASP A 1130 19.62 -16.83 20.27
CA ASP A 1130 19.76 -15.89 21.38
C ASP A 1130 20.14 -16.61 22.69
N GLN A 1131 20.49 -15.84 23.73
CA GLN A 1131 20.85 -16.38 25.05
C GLN A 1131 19.77 -17.25 25.74
N ASN A 1132 18.54 -17.32 25.21
CA ASN A 1132 17.46 -18.18 25.70
C ASN A 1132 17.26 -19.43 24.81
N GLY A 1133 18.17 -19.67 23.86
CA GLY A 1133 18.12 -20.82 22.94
C GLY A 1133 17.17 -20.66 21.75
N LYS A 1134 16.54 -19.49 21.57
CA LYS A 1134 15.59 -19.24 20.47
C LYS A 1134 16.34 -18.94 19.18
N SER A 1135 15.98 -19.61 18.08
CA SER A 1135 16.62 -19.44 16.78
C SER A 1135 16.50 -18.00 16.23
N VAL A 1136 17.62 -17.48 15.73
CA VAL A 1136 17.80 -16.13 15.20
C VAL A 1136 18.53 -16.21 13.87
N THR A 1137 17.79 -16.01 12.76
CA THR A 1137 18.40 -15.77 11.44
C THR A 1137 18.60 -14.27 11.22
N ARG A 1138 19.81 -13.86 10.84
CA ARG A 1138 20.13 -12.48 10.41
C ARG A 1138 20.88 -12.51 9.09
N VAL A 1139 20.67 -11.48 8.28
CA VAL A 1139 21.39 -11.26 7.02
C VAL A 1139 21.84 -9.81 7.01
N ILE A 1140 23.16 -9.62 6.99
CA ILE A 1140 23.80 -8.33 6.77
C ILE A 1140 24.11 -8.24 5.29
N HIS A 1141 23.72 -7.16 4.62
CA HIS A 1141 24.07 -6.88 3.23
C HIS A 1141 24.98 -5.65 3.21
N ASN A 1142 26.26 -5.81 2.88
CA ASN A 1142 27.31 -4.83 3.15
C ASN A 1142 28.30 -4.64 2.00
N THR A 1143 29.18 -3.66 2.15
CA THR A 1143 30.30 -3.33 1.26
C THR A 1143 31.57 -3.23 2.09
N ILE A 1144 32.73 -3.47 1.49
CA ILE A 1144 34.06 -3.23 2.06
C ILE A 1144 34.89 -2.52 0.99
N HIS A 1145 35.50 -1.39 1.34
CA HIS A 1145 36.41 -0.62 0.48
C HIS A 1145 37.87 -0.73 0.93
N GLN A 1146 38.08 -0.90 2.24
CA GLN A 1146 39.36 -1.02 2.93
C GLN A 1146 39.32 -2.25 3.84
#